data_AF-A0A495ZTI7-F1
#
_entry.id   AF-A0A495ZTI7-F1
#
_cell.length_a   1.000
_cell.length_b   1.000
_cell.length_c   1.000
_cell.angle_alpha   90.00
_cell.angle_beta   90.00
_cell.angle_gamma   90.00
#
_symmetry.space_group_name_H-M   'P 1'
#
loop_
_entity.id
_entity.type
_entity.pdbx_description
1 polymer ?
#
loop_
_entity_poly.entity_id
_entity_poly.type
_entity_poly.pdbx_seq_one_letter_code
_entity_poly.pdbx_strand_id
1 'polypeptide(L)'
;MLRTKLLTCIFVLWTVLFILPLGALAQVVNIPDPNLRTAIAEALGKTESVPITKAEMQTLLDLQAGDKQIGNLTGLALATNLQDLNLRNNLIDDISELTELKRLNSVNLGENVIEDISPLKGKIIMRSLVIDNTFVSDLTPLAGLINLESLNISNNDFIEDLSPLRNLKRLRELTMHNLEGLATSNNKAADLSPLEGLISLINFHSFGTPISDLTPLASLPKLRLIDIGSAGIKDLSPLEGLTGLRELYLFRNEIEDISPLASLTGLTRLSLKQNEISDVSALAELRNLRFIDLEDNRIADFTKLNVLRLGGTVILGDNNPGFIIDAPKILGPWLWVIVPIGEEKSGEAAASSGIDFLEQASEGNVTEQMVATQGATQGTQIGKRVWTVGKLSRRGGNNINELVNEIGLGIDDVNHHVAYGSIILDSQEEKESTMFVGGSDVVKVWLNGEAVYSGDVDGDAENYQENFRVTLKKGDNYLLVAVYEGKGWWSGFFGLDPATKFDVRIPNYSLPAPHPADINGDGKVSVLDMLEISFYFGRDIKPAFSSLDLNSDGVIDISDLVEVAQHIDAQAAAPAALSPAIVQDWITLAWARYDGSIEFQKGITNLENILISLTSKKTVDKTVRKTALFANYPNPFNPETWIPYQLAKPAEVSLTIYAANGKIVRTLALGHLPAGVYKTRNRAAYWDGRNDVGESVASGIYFYTLTAGDFTATRKMLILK
;
A
#
# COMPACT_ATOMS: atom_id res chain seq x y z
N MET A 1 -91.17 -29.59 -3.55
CA MET A 1 -90.29 -28.62 -4.25
C MET A 1 -89.55 -27.78 -3.21
N LEU A 2 -88.32 -27.33 -3.38
CA LEU A 2 -87.09 -27.94 -3.85
C LEU A 2 -86.00 -26.97 -3.36
N ARG A 3 -84.97 -27.50 -2.69
CA ARG A 3 -83.63 -26.95 -2.39
C ARG A 3 -83.49 -25.47 -1.97
N THR A 4 -82.97 -25.28 -0.75
CA THR A 4 -82.40 -24.01 -0.27
C THR A 4 -80.95 -24.20 0.20
N LYS A 5 -80.18 -23.11 0.06
CA LYS A 5 -78.72 -23.00 0.10
C LYS A 5 -78.11 -22.91 1.52
N LEU A 6 -76.90 -23.49 1.63
CA LEU A 6 -75.66 -23.06 2.35
C LEU A 6 -75.66 -22.80 3.89
N LEU A 7 -74.82 -23.55 4.67
CA LEU A 7 -73.54 -23.10 5.31
C LEU A 7 -72.90 -24.16 6.30
N THR A 8 -71.57 -24.32 6.22
CA THR A 8 -70.49 -24.59 7.25
C THR A 8 -70.29 -25.87 8.12
N CYS A 9 -69.05 -26.41 8.01
CA CYS A 9 -68.01 -26.78 9.04
C CYS A 9 -67.90 -28.16 9.79
N ILE A 10 -66.67 -28.73 9.74
CA ILE A 10 -65.80 -29.38 10.80
C ILE A 10 -65.61 -30.94 10.91
N PHE A 11 -64.33 -31.37 10.74
CA PHE A 11 -63.49 -32.47 11.35
C PHE A 11 -63.83 -33.99 11.15
N VAL A 12 -62.95 -35.04 11.13
CA VAL A 12 -61.49 -35.33 10.94
C VAL A 12 -61.21 -36.86 11.22
N LEU A 13 -60.13 -37.47 10.65
CA LEU A 13 -59.32 -38.69 11.04
C LEU A 13 -59.78 -40.16 10.70
N TRP A 14 -59.05 -40.94 9.84
CA TRP A 14 -57.98 -42.01 10.05
C TRP A 14 -58.52 -43.48 10.08
N THR A 15 -57.97 -44.57 9.50
CA THR A 15 -56.61 -45.17 9.25
C THR A 15 -56.69 -46.25 8.10
N VAL A 16 -55.64 -46.60 7.32
CA VAL A 16 -54.71 -47.76 7.51
C VAL A 16 -53.66 -47.87 6.35
N LEU A 17 -52.40 -48.16 6.75
CA LEU A 17 -51.23 -48.76 6.07
C LEU A 17 -50.71 -48.24 4.70
N PHE A 18 -49.52 -47.63 4.75
CA PHE A 18 -48.45 -47.87 3.76
C PHE A 18 -47.17 -48.27 4.51
N ILE A 19 -46.61 -49.41 4.12
CA ILE A 19 -45.33 -49.94 4.61
C ILE A 19 -44.23 -49.04 4.04
N LEU A 20 -43.57 -48.25 4.89
CA LEU A 20 -42.28 -47.64 4.57
C LEU A 20 -41.20 -48.72 4.65
N PRO A 21 -40.26 -48.78 3.70
CA PRO A 21 -39.11 -49.67 3.84
C PRO A 21 -38.32 -49.23 5.09
N LEU A 22 -37.83 -50.20 5.87
CA LEU A 22 -36.84 -49.94 6.92
C LEU A 22 -35.71 -49.11 6.31
N GLY A 23 -35.69 -47.81 6.62
CA GLY A 23 -34.58 -46.95 6.25
C GLY A 23 -33.34 -47.52 6.91
N ALA A 24 -32.30 -47.78 6.11
CA ALA A 24 -30.96 -47.95 6.65
C ALA A 24 -30.72 -46.79 7.63
N LEU A 25 -30.46 -47.11 8.91
CA LEU A 25 -30.18 -46.10 9.93
C LEU A 25 -29.12 -45.15 9.35
N ALA A 26 -29.49 -43.88 9.18
CA ALA A 26 -28.60 -42.90 8.58
C ALA A 26 -27.33 -42.83 9.42
N GLN A 27 -26.20 -43.28 8.85
CA GLN A 27 -24.94 -43.37 9.56
C GLN A 27 -24.48 -41.94 9.90
N VAL A 28 -24.60 -41.56 11.17
CA VAL A 28 -24.12 -40.26 11.68
C VAL A 28 -22.59 -40.26 11.65
N VAL A 29 -22.02 -39.17 11.15
CA VAL A 29 -20.58 -38.99 11.04
C VAL A 29 -20.03 -38.43 12.34
N ASN A 30 -18.96 -39.04 12.83
CA ASN A 30 -18.22 -38.52 13.97
C ASN A 30 -17.28 -37.40 13.49
N ILE A 31 -17.55 -36.17 13.90
CA ILE A 31 -16.72 -34.99 13.62
C ILE A 31 -16.39 -34.36 14.99
N PRO A 32 -15.28 -34.76 15.63
CA PRO A 32 -14.98 -34.39 17.01
C PRO A 32 -14.54 -32.93 17.15
N ASP A 33 -13.97 -32.33 16.09
CA ASP A 33 -13.64 -30.91 16.07
C ASP A 33 -14.93 -30.08 15.88
N PRO A 34 -15.32 -29.26 16.87
CA PRO A 34 -16.56 -28.51 16.80
C PRO A 34 -16.52 -27.45 15.70
N ASN A 35 -15.37 -26.86 15.40
CA ASN A 35 -15.25 -25.81 14.40
C ASN A 35 -15.37 -26.41 12.99
N LEU A 36 -14.74 -27.58 12.76
CA LEU A 36 -14.92 -28.32 11.51
C LEU A 36 -16.37 -28.78 11.35
N ARG A 37 -16.96 -29.30 12.42
CA ARG A 37 -18.35 -29.73 12.40
C ARG A 37 -19.29 -28.58 12.06
N THR A 38 -19.07 -27.40 12.63
CA THR A 38 -19.84 -26.19 12.32
C THR A 38 -19.63 -25.76 10.87
N ALA A 39 -18.40 -25.74 10.36
CA ALA A 39 -18.12 -25.42 8.96
C ALA A 39 -18.82 -26.39 7.98
N ILE A 40 -18.80 -27.69 8.29
CA ILE A 40 -19.51 -28.71 7.51
C ILE A 40 -21.03 -28.54 7.61
N ALA A 41 -21.56 -28.25 8.80
CA ALA A 41 -23.00 -28.02 8.98
C ALA A 41 -23.46 -26.80 8.19
N GLU A 42 -22.71 -25.69 8.24
CA GLU A 42 -22.97 -24.47 7.47
C GLU A 42 -22.95 -24.75 5.96
N ALA A 43 -21.95 -25.48 5.47
CA ALA A 43 -21.85 -25.88 4.06
C ALA A 43 -23.04 -26.77 3.61
N LEU A 44 -23.62 -27.55 4.53
CA LEU A 44 -24.81 -28.37 4.28
C LEU A 44 -26.13 -27.63 4.52
N GLY A 45 -26.11 -26.34 4.90
CA GLY A 45 -27.31 -25.57 5.24
C GLY A 45 -28.01 -26.06 6.52
N LYS A 46 -27.23 -26.62 7.46
CA LYS A 46 -27.70 -27.19 8.73
C LYS A 46 -27.32 -26.33 9.92
N THR A 47 -28.12 -26.45 10.98
CA THR A 47 -27.79 -25.90 12.30
C THR A 47 -26.96 -26.89 13.10
N GLU A 48 -26.19 -26.40 14.07
CA GLU A 48 -25.27 -27.21 14.87
C GLU A 48 -25.94 -28.37 15.63
N SER A 49 -27.24 -28.33 15.94
CA SER A 49 -27.91 -29.42 16.66
C SER A 49 -28.30 -30.60 15.77
N VAL A 50 -28.27 -30.44 14.45
CA VAL A 50 -28.71 -31.48 13.51
C VAL A 50 -27.54 -32.45 13.23
N PRO A 51 -27.75 -33.78 13.38
CA PRO A 51 -26.74 -34.76 13.01
C PRO A 51 -26.37 -34.66 11.53
N ILE A 52 -25.08 -34.78 11.23
CA ILE A 52 -24.55 -34.87 9.86
C ILE A 52 -24.39 -36.35 9.52
N THR A 53 -24.95 -36.78 8.40
CA THR A 53 -24.94 -38.18 7.96
C THR A 53 -23.92 -38.39 6.84
N LYS A 54 -23.49 -39.64 6.64
CA LYS A 54 -22.55 -39.99 5.57
C LYS A 54 -23.08 -39.61 4.18
N ALA A 55 -24.38 -39.80 3.93
CA ALA A 55 -24.99 -39.45 2.66
C ALA A 55 -24.88 -37.94 2.36
N GLU A 56 -25.00 -37.11 3.40
CA GLU A 56 -24.89 -35.65 3.26
C GLU A 56 -23.44 -35.21 3.10
N MET A 57 -22.48 -35.83 3.81
CA MET A 57 -21.05 -35.59 3.55
C MET A 57 -20.70 -35.81 2.08
N GLN A 58 -21.27 -36.85 1.46
CA GLN A 58 -21.07 -37.13 0.04
C GLN A 58 -21.71 -36.11 -0.91
N THR A 59 -22.53 -35.19 -0.42
CA THR A 59 -23.07 -34.08 -1.24
C THR A 59 -22.15 -32.86 -1.28
N LEU A 60 -21.18 -32.75 -0.36
CA LEU A 60 -20.23 -31.64 -0.33
C LEU A 60 -19.35 -31.64 -1.58
N LEU A 61 -19.32 -30.49 -2.25
CA LEU A 61 -18.44 -30.20 -3.39
C LEU A 61 -17.41 -29.12 -3.04
N ASP A 62 -17.76 -28.22 -2.13
CA ASP A 62 -16.93 -27.11 -1.65
C ASP A 62 -17.02 -27.02 -0.12
N LEU A 63 -15.90 -26.71 0.53
CA LEU A 63 -15.84 -26.43 1.97
C LEU A 63 -14.90 -25.25 2.24
N GLN A 64 -15.49 -24.10 2.58
CA GLN A 64 -14.78 -22.92 3.05
C GLN A 64 -14.68 -22.92 4.57
N ALA A 65 -13.53 -23.36 5.08
CA ALA A 65 -13.27 -23.55 6.51
C ALA A 65 -11.97 -22.85 6.97
N GLY A 66 -11.55 -21.80 6.27
CA GLY A 66 -10.43 -20.95 6.67
C GLY A 66 -10.74 -20.08 7.89
N ASP A 67 -9.71 -19.78 8.70
CA ASP A 67 -9.79 -18.93 9.89
C ASP A 67 -10.78 -19.43 10.95
N LYS A 68 -10.88 -20.75 11.12
CA LYS A 68 -11.87 -21.40 12.00
C LYS A 68 -11.27 -22.05 13.25
N GLN A 69 -9.95 -22.01 13.41
CA GLN A 69 -9.25 -22.67 14.53
C GLN A 69 -9.51 -24.20 14.54
N ILE A 70 -9.59 -24.81 13.37
CA ILE A 70 -9.73 -26.26 13.20
C ILE A 70 -8.38 -26.90 13.48
N GLY A 71 -8.34 -27.93 14.32
CA GLY A 71 -7.12 -28.70 14.58
C GLY A 71 -7.24 -30.16 14.15
N ASN A 72 -8.46 -30.67 13.98
CA ASN A 72 -8.66 -32.08 13.70
C ASN A 72 -9.67 -32.29 12.56
N LEU A 73 -9.23 -32.99 11.51
CA LEU A 73 -10.01 -33.25 10.30
C LEU A 73 -10.89 -34.51 10.36
N THR A 74 -10.90 -35.25 11.48
CA THR A 74 -11.59 -36.53 11.63
C THR A 74 -13.03 -36.44 11.13
N GLY A 75 -13.38 -37.35 10.21
CA GLY A 75 -14.71 -37.45 9.62
C GLY A 75 -14.82 -36.79 8.24
N LEU A 76 -13.87 -35.92 7.87
CA LEU A 76 -13.85 -35.27 6.56
C LEU A 76 -13.60 -36.26 5.42
N ALA A 77 -12.92 -37.39 5.66
CA ALA A 77 -12.68 -38.43 4.64
C ALA A 77 -13.97 -38.98 3.99
N LEU A 78 -15.13 -38.81 4.63
CA LEU A 78 -16.42 -39.22 4.06
C LEU A 78 -16.98 -38.24 3.02
N ALA A 79 -16.43 -37.03 2.89
CA ALA A 79 -16.81 -36.04 1.87
C ALA A 79 -16.19 -36.36 0.50
N THR A 80 -16.37 -37.59 0.01
CA THR A 80 -15.64 -38.15 -1.15
C THR A 80 -15.85 -37.40 -2.48
N ASN A 81 -16.84 -36.51 -2.56
CA ASN A 81 -17.12 -35.68 -3.73
C ASN A 81 -16.58 -34.25 -3.63
N LEU A 82 -15.90 -33.92 -2.54
CA LEU A 82 -15.31 -32.61 -2.30
C LEU A 82 -14.26 -32.30 -3.38
N GLN A 83 -14.37 -31.11 -3.96
CA GLN A 83 -13.52 -30.61 -5.03
C GLN A 83 -12.70 -29.41 -4.57
N ASP A 84 -13.33 -28.48 -3.87
CA ASP A 84 -12.69 -27.26 -3.41
C ASP A 84 -12.65 -27.25 -1.89
N LEU A 85 -11.44 -27.16 -1.32
CA LEU A 85 -11.21 -27.23 0.11
C LEU A 85 -10.29 -26.09 0.55
N ASN A 86 -10.84 -25.18 1.36
CA ASN A 86 -10.06 -24.12 1.98
C ASN A 86 -10.01 -24.33 3.49
N LEU A 87 -8.81 -24.61 3.98
CA LEU A 87 -8.48 -24.82 5.39
C LEU A 87 -7.39 -23.84 5.86
N ARG A 88 -7.19 -22.73 5.14
CA ARG A 88 -6.16 -21.73 5.48
C ARG A 88 -6.29 -21.22 6.91
N ASN A 89 -5.16 -20.92 7.57
CA ASN A 89 -5.11 -20.26 8.87
C ASN A 89 -5.91 -21.01 9.94
N ASN A 90 -5.46 -22.24 10.19
CA ASN A 90 -6.01 -23.16 11.17
C ASN A 90 -4.85 -23.75 12.00
N LEU A 91 -5.11 -24.82 12.75
CA LEU A 91 -4.16 -25.48 13.64
C LEU A 91 -3.91 -26.93 13.20
N ILE A 92 -3.99 -27.21 11.90
CA ILE A 92 -3.93 -28.56 11.36
C ILE A 92 -2.47 -28.98 11.23
N ASP A 93 -2.12 -30.13 11.80
CA ASP A 93 -0.84 -30.83 11.61
C ASP A 93 -1.02 -32.10 10.76
N ASP A 94 -2.13 -32.81 10.97
CA ASP A 94 -2.47 -34.06 10.29
C ASP A 94 -3.57 -33.86 9.22
N ILE A 95 -3.21 -34.14 7.96
CA ILE A 95 -4.12 -34.15 6.81
C ILE A 95 -4.44 -35.56 6.30
N SER A 96 -4.25 -36.60 7.11
CA SER A 96 -4.51 -38.01 6.75
C SER A 96 -5.91 -38.25 6.17
N GLU A 97 -6.92 -37.53 6.67
CA GLU A 97 -8.31 -37.55 6.21
C GLU A 97 -8.47 -37.15 4.74
N LEU A 98 -7.51 -36.42 4.17
CA LEU A 98 -7.54 -36.04 2.76
C LEU A 98 -7.25 -37.23 1.85
N THR A 99 -6.64 -38.33 2.31
CA THR A 99 -6.25 -39.48 1.48
C THR A 99 -7.38 -40.00 0.58
N GLU A 100 -8.59 -40.13 1.14
CA GLU A 100 -9.76 -40.65 0.43
C GLU A 100 -10.46 -39.62 -0.49
N LEU A 101 -10.11 -38.34 -0.35
CA LEU A 101 -10.69 -37.24 -1.12
C LEU A 101 -10.02 -37.13 -2.49
N LYS A 102 -10.36 -38.07 -3.37
CA LYS A 102 -9.77 -38.22 -4.73
C LYS A 102 -10.26 -37.18 -5.73
N ARG A 103 -11.31 -36.43 -5.38
CA ARG A 103 -11.94 -35.43 -6.24
C ARG A 103 -11.49 -33.99 -5.97
N LEU A 104 -10.50 -33.80 -5.10
CA LEU A 104 -9.94 -32.48 -4.81
C LEU A 104 -9.26 -31.88 -6.06
N ASN A 105 -9.78 -30.73 -6.47
CA ASN A 105 -9.35 -29.89 -7.57
C ASN A 105 -8.54 -28.68 -7.06
N SER A 106 -9.03 -28.01 -6.02
CA SER A 106 -8.38 -26.87 -5.39
C SER A 106 -8.24 -27.09 -3.89
N VAL A 107 -7.03 -26.93 -3.36
CA VAL A 107 -6.74 -27.14 -1.94
C VAL A 107 -5.90 -25.98 -1.41
N ASN A 108 -6.41 -25.29 -0.39
CA ASN A 108 -5.65 -24.29 0.36
C ASN A 108 -5.45 -24.76 1.79
N LEU A 109 -4.20 -25.06 2.13
CA LEU A 109 -3.74 -25.53 3.44
C LEU A 109 -2.75 -24.54 4.08
N GLY A 110 -2.53 -23.37 3.48
CA GLY A 110 -1.53 -22.42 3.97
C GLY A 110 -1.83 -21.92 5.39
N GLU A 111 -0.81 -21.40 6.07
CA GLU A 111 -0.90 -20.96 7.48
C GLU A 111 -1.44 -22.08 8.39
N ASN A 112 -0.81 -23.25 8.36
CA ASN A 112 -1.07 -24.38 9.25
C ASN A 112 0.26 -24.97 9.75
N VAL A 113 0.21 -25.99 10.61
CA VAL A 113 1.39 -26.66 11.18
C VAL A 113 1.68 -28.00 10.47
N ILE A 114 1.47 -28.04 9.15
CA ILE A 114 1.59 -29.26 8.33
C ILE A 114 3.04 -29.51 7.93
N GLU A 115 3.54 -30.72 8.19
CA GLU A 115 4.84 -31.21 7.72
C GLU A 115 4.69 -32.25 6.60
N ASP A 116 3.75 -33.21 6.77
CA ASP A 116 3.57 -34.32 5.85
C ASP A 116 2.43 -34.07 4.86
N ILE A 117 2.80 -33.94 3.58
CA ILE A 117 1.84 -33.85 2.46
C ILE A 117 1.64 -35.17 1.71
N SER A 118 2.07 -36.30 2.26
CA SER A 118 1.85 -37.63 1.66
C SER A 118 0.38 -37.96 1.35
N PRO A 119 -0.64 -37.47 2.12
CA PRO A 119 -2.05 -37.67 1.77
C PRO A 119 -2.50 -36.98 0.46
N LEU A 120 -1.70 -36.05 -0.07
CA LEU A 120 -1.94 -35.39 -1.36
C LEU A 120 -1.50 -36.23 -2.57
N LYS A 121 -0.71 -37.29 -2.33
CA LYS A 121 -0.19 -38.15 -3.39
C LYS A 121 -1.32 -38.75 -4.24
N GLY A 122 -1.16 -38.67 -5.55
CA GLY A 122 -2.09 -39.31 -6.50
C GLY A 122 -3.41 -38.56 -6.71
N LYS A 123 -3.56 -37.33 -6.20
CA LYS A 123 -4.67 -36.42 -6.51
C LYS A 123 -4.56 -35.83 -7.92
N ILE A 124 -4.47 -36.70 -8.92
CA ILE A 124 -4.07 -36.35 -10.29
C ILE A 124 -4.95 -35.30 -10.96
N ILE A 125 -6.16 -35.02 -10.45
CA ILE A 125 -7.07 -34.01 -11.01
C ILE A 125 -6.86 -32.61 -10.44
N MET A 126 -6.04 -32.47 -9.39
CA MET A 126 -5.77 -31.21 -8.71
C MET A 126 -5.17 -30.19 -9.69
N ARG A 127 -5.69 -28.96 -9.65
CA ARG A 127 -5.25 -27.81 -10.44
C ARG A 127 -4.62 -26.71 -9.59
N SER A 128 -5.00 -26.59 -8.33
CA SER A 128 -4.47 -25.56 -7.43
C SER A 128 -4.10 -26.14 -6.08
N LEU A 129 -2.89 -25.84 -5.62
CA LEU A 129 -2.42 -26.20 -4.30
C LEU A 129 -1.71 -25.00 -3.66
N VAL A 130 -2.17 -24.62 -2.48
CA VAL A 130 -1.56 -23.58 -1.65
C VAL A 130 -1.15 -24.19 -0.32
N ILE A 131 0.15 -24.24 -0.08
CA ILE A 131 0.79 -24.76 1.15
C ILE A 131 1.80 -23.74 1.70
N ASP A 132 1.53 -22.44 1.53
CA ASP A 132 2.42 -21.40 2.03
C ASP A 132 2.37 -21.31 3.56
N ASN A 133 3.47 -20.90 4.19
CA ASN A 133 3.57 -20.78 5.65
C ASN A 133 3.16 -22.09 6.35
N THR A 134 3.77 -23.20 5.92
CA THR A 134 3.68 -24.51 6.57
C THR A 134 5.08 -25.00 6.92
N PHE A 135 5.22 -26.26 7.32
CA PHE A 135 6.50 -26.87 7.70
C PHE A 135 6.91 -27.98 6.71
N VAL A 136 6.40 -27.91 5.47
CA VAL A 136 6.66 -28.90 4.44
C VAL A 136 8.11 -28.81 3.98
N SER A 137 8.77 -29.97 3.88
CA SER A 137 10.14 -30.10 3.38
C SER A 137 10.24 -31.03 2.16
N ASP A 138 9.40 -32.07 2.10
CA ASP A 138 9.40 -33.08 1.02
C ASP A 138 8.26 -32.83 0.01
N LEU A 139 8.63 -32.46 -1.22
CA LEU A 139 7.68 -32.26 -2.33
C LEU A 139 7.41 -33.54 -3.14
N THR A 140 8.01 -34.69 -2.80
CA THR A 140 7.82 -35.97 -3.51
C THR A 140 6.35 -36.33 -3.76
N PRO A 141 5.41 -36.10 -2.81
CA PRO A 141 3.99 -36.37 -3.03
C PRO A 141 3.38 -35.60 -4.23
N LEU A 142 3.98 -34.48 -4.63
CA LEU A 142 3.49 -33.63 -5.73
C LEU A 142 3.88 -34.15 -7.12
N ALA A 143 4.88 -35.05 -7.24
CA ALA A 143 5.46 -35.45 -8.53
C ALA A 143 4.46 -36.04 -9.54
N GLY A 144 3.35 -36.60 -9.04
CA GLY A 144 2.28 -37.19 -9.85
C GLY A 144 1.12 -36.24 -10.18
N LEU A 145 1.11 -35.00 -9.67
CA LEU A 145 0.00 -34.05 -9.83
C LEU A 145 0.07 -33.33 -11.19
N ILE A 146 0.17 -34.09 -12.28
CA ILE A 146 0.45 -33.61 -13.64
C ILE A 146 -0.56 -32.59 -14.21
N ASN A 147 -1.69 -32.37 -13.54
CA ASN A 147 -2.71 -31.39 -13.90
C ASN A 147 -2.64 -30.10 -13.09
N LEU A 148 -1.67 -29.96 -12.17
CA LEU A 148 -1.49 -28.77 -11.37
C LEU A 148 -1.18 -27.56 -12.28
N GLU A 149 -1.91 -26.48 -12.08
CA GLU A 149 -1.83 -25.23 -12.82
C GLU A 149 -1.29 -24.08 -11.95
N SER A 150 -1.57 -24.09 -10.65
CA SER A 150 -1.05 -23.11 -9.69
C SER A 150 -0.53 -23.80 -8.44
N LEU A 151 0.67 -23.41 -8.00
CA LEU A 151 1.33 -23.94 -6.82
C LEU A 151 1.96 -22.79 -6.02
N ASN A 152 1.58 -22.67 -4.75
CA ASN A 152 2.24 -21.77 -3.80
C ASN A 152 2.88 -22.59 -2.67
N ILE A 153 4.21 -22.52 -2.58
CA ILE A 153 5.04 -23.17 -1.56
C ILE A 153 5.81 -22.16 -0.68
N SER A 154 5.43 -20.88 -0.73
CA SER A 154 6.16 -19.80 -0.06
C SER A 154 6.30 -20.04 1.45
N ASN A 155 7.39 -19.55 2.04
CA ASN A 155 7.67 -19.61 3.48
C ASN A 155 7.59 -21.05 4.03
N ASN A 156 8.21 -21.98 3.30
CA ASN A 156 8.55 -23.31 3.78
C ASN A 156 10.08 -23.42 3.76
N ASP A 157 10.72 -23.03 4.86
CA ASP A 157 12.18 -22.82 4.90
C ASP A 157 13.01 -24.11 4.75
N PHE A 158 12.34 -25.27 4.82
CA PHE A 158 12.95 -26.60 4.78
C PHE A 158 12.93 -27.24 3.37
N ILE A 159 12.34 -26.59 2.37
CA ILE A 159 12.34 -27.11 0.99
C ILE A 159 13.72 -26.88 0.38
N GLU A 160 14.42 -27.95 0.03
CA GLU A 160 15.72 -27.89 -0.65
C GLU A 160 15.68 -28.45 -2.09
N ASP A 161 14.72 -29.33 -2.40
CA ASP A 161 14.65 -30.06 -3.67
C ASP A 161 13.38 -29.77 -4.47
N LEU A 162 13.54 -29.15 -5.64
CA LEU A 162 12.46 -28.90 -6.60
C LEU A 162 12.30 -30.02 -7.64
N SER A 163 13.12 -31.09 -7.60
CA SER A 163 13.05 -32.21 -8.54
C SER A 163 11.66 -32.84 -8.70
N PRO A 164 10.80 -32.92 -7.66
CA PRO A 164 9.44 -33.43 -7.81
C PRO A 164 8.57 -32.59 -8.77
N LEU A 165 8.91 -31.32 -9.00
CA LEU A 165 8.13 -30.42 -9.86
C LEU A 165 8.38 -30.66 -11.37
N ARG A 166 9.45 -31.37 -11.74
CA ARG A 166 9.96 -31.47 -13.13
C ARG A 166 8.93 -31.88 -14.19
N ASN A 167 7.91 -32.65 -13.79
CA ASN A 167 6.89 -33.17 -14.71
C ASN A 167 5.55 -32.41 -14.67
N LEU A 168 5.44 -31.33 -13.91
CA LEU A 168 4.21 -30.54 -13.78
C LEU A 168 4.01 -29.59 -14.98
N LYS A 169 4.00 -30.15 -16.20
CA LYS A 169 4.01 -29.39 -17.47
C LYS A 169 2.77 -28.52 -17.72
N ARG A 170 1.75 -28.64 -16.87
CA ARG A 170 0.55 -27.79 -16.86
C ARG A 170 0.64 -26.61 -15.90
N LEU A 171 1.70 -26.53 -15.10
CA LEU A 171 1.92 -25.45 -14.16
C LEU A 171 2.05 -24.13 -14.91
N ARG A 172 1.23 -23.15 -14.53
CA ARG A 172 1.14 -21.81 -15.10
C ARG A 172 1.63 -20.77 -14.11
N GLU A 173 1.55 -21.07 -12.83
CA GLU A 173 1.95 -20.18 -11.74
C GLU A 173 2.71 -20.98 -10.68
N LEU A 174 3.87 -20.47 -10.30
CA LEU A 174 4.69 -20.99 -9.21
C LEU A 174 5.13 -19.82 -8.33
N THR A 175 4.80 -19.92 -7.05
CA THR A 175 5.18 -18.95 -6.02
C THR A 175 5.96 -19.64 -4.92
N MET A 176 7.17 -19.15 -4.64
CA MET A 176 8.09 -19.74 -3.66
C MET A 176 8.87 -18.67 -2.89
N HIS A 177 8.18 -17.61 -2.42
CA HIS A 177 8.83 -16.57 -1.62
C HIS A 177 9.39 -17.11 -0.30
N ASN A 178 10.38 -16.42 0.22
CA ASN A 178 10.94 -16.60 1.54
C ASN A 178 11.08 -15.22 2.20
N LEU A 179 10.17 -14.91 3.12
CA LEU A 179 10.05 -13.59 3.75
C LEU A 179 10.75 -13.49 5.12
N GLU A 180 11.39 -14.56 5.61
CA GLU A 180 12.18 -14.49 6.85
C GLU A 180 13.60 -13.98 6.59
N GLY A 181 13.84 -12.73 7.01
CA GLY A 181 15.12 -12.28 7.57
C GLY A 181 16.35 -12.36 6.66
N LEU A 182 16.69 -11.21 6.09
CA LEU A 182 18.04 -10.88 5.63
C LEU A 182 19.13 -11.56 6.51
N ALA A 183 19.97 -12.38 5.86
CA ALA A 183 21.24 -12.95 6.32
C ALA A 183 21.27 -14.33 7.03
N THR A 184 20.16 -15.05 7.24
CA THR A 184 20.25 -16.43 7.79
C THR A 184 19.31 -17.47 7.19
N SER A 185 18.63 -17.17 6.07
CA SER A 185 17.74 -18.17 5.47
C SER A 185 18.56 -19.34 4.88
N ASN A 186 18.38 -20.52 5.47
CA ASN A 186 18.95 -21.79 5.00
C ASN A 186 18.13 -22.42 3.86
N ASN A 187 17.25 -21.66 3.20
CA ASN A 187 16.49 -22.17 2.08
C ASN A 187 17.44 -22.42 0.90
N LYS A 188 17.67 -23.70 0.59
CA LYS A 188 18.60 -24.15 -0.45
C LYS A 188 17.93 -24.41 -1.79
N ALA A 189 16.65 -24.10 -1.98
CA ALA A 189 15.96 -24.24 -3.26
C ALA A 189 16.42 -23.17 -4.28
N ALA A 190 17.73 -23.14 -4.55
CA ALA A 190 18.41 -22.28 -5.51
C ALA A 190 18.48 -22.91 -6.91
N ASP A 191 18.43 -24.25 -6.99
CA ASP A 191 18.53 -24.99 -8.26
C ASP A 191 17.19 -24.99 -9.00
N LEU A 192 17.13 -24.18 -10.06
CA LEU A 192 15.96 -24.10 -10.95
C LEU A 192 15.98 -25.15 -12.08
N SER A 193 17.00 -26.02 -12.19
CA SER A 193 17.06 -27.04 -13.25
C SER A 193 15.81 -27.93 -13.37
N PRO A 194 15.05 -28.23 -12.30
CA PRO A 194 13.78 -28.94 -12.44
C PRO A 194 12.71 -28.16 -13.21
N LEU A 195 12.82 -26.84 -13.34
CA LEU A 195 11.82 -25.99 -13.99
C LEU A 195 11.93 -25.93 -15.52
N GLU A 196 13.05 -26.36 -16.13
CA GLU A 196 13.29 -26.30 -17.59
C GLU A 196 12.15 -26.89 -18.44
N GLY A 197 11.47 -27.92 -17.91
CA GLY A 197 10.38 -28.62 -18.59
C GLY A 197 9.00 -27.99 -18.44
N LEU A 198 8.85 -26.91 -17.67
CA LEU A 198 7.56 -26.31 -17.31
C LEU A 198 7.06 -25.35 -18.39
N ILE A 199 6.92 -25.86 -19.62
CA ILE A 199 6.58 -25.10 -20.83
C ILE A 199 5.24 -24.32 -20.79
N SER A 200 4.42 -24.54 -19.76
CA SER A 200 3.17 -23.80 -19.55
C SER A 200 3.28 -22.64 -18.57
N LEU A 201 4.44 -22.46 -17.93
CA LEU A 201 4.63 -21.45 -16.89
C LEU A 201 4.48 -20.04 -17.48
N ILE A 202 3.67 -19.22 -16.80
CA ILE A 202 3.31 -17.86 -17.18
C ILE A 202 3.88 -16.87 -16.15
N ASN A 203 3.68 -17.19 -14.87
CA ASN A 203 4.08 -16.35 -13.74
C ASN A 203 5.04 -17.15 -12.85
N PHE A 204 6.18 -16.55 -12.55
CA PHE A 204 7.13 -17.08 -11.59
C PHE A 204 7.48 -16.01 -10.56
N HIS A 205 7.26 -16.33 -9.28
CA HIS A 205 7.46 -15.43 -8.16
C HIS A 205 8.36 -16.06 -7.10
N SER A 206 9.47 -15.39 -6.78
CA SER A 206 10.47 -15.87 -5.85
C SER A 206 11.23 -14.72 -5.20
N PHE A 207 10.82 -14.31 -4.00
CA PHE A 207 11.51 -13.26 -3.26
C PHE A 207 12.32 -13.88 -2.12
N GLY A 208 13.55 -13.44 -1.89
CA GLY A 208 14.36 -13.88 -0.74
C GLY A 208 14.91 -15.32 -0.86
N THR A 209 14.80 -15.92 -2.05
CA THR A 209 15.42 -17.20 -2.39
C THR A 209 16.75 -16.96 -3.09
N PRO A 210 17.85 -17.66 -2.74
CA PRO A 210 19.18 -17.43 -3.31
C PRO A 210 19.35 -17.99 -4.73
N ILE A 211 18.48 -17.58 -5.66
CA ILE A 211 18.48 -17.98 -7.07
C ILE A 211 19.43 -17.06 -7.84
N SER A 212 20.60 -17.58 -8.21
CA SER A 212 21.59 -16.83 -9.01
C SER A 212 21.66 -17.26 -10.48
N ASP A 213 21.24 -18.48 -10.80
CA ASP A 213 21.22 -19.02 -12.17
C ASP A 213 19.81 -19.02 -12.77
N LEU A 214 19.61 -18.17 -13.79
CA LEU A 214 18.36 -18.04 -14.52
C LEU A 214 18.30 -18.90 -15.79
N THR A 215 19.37 -19.65 -16.12
CA THR A 215 19.46 -20.49 -17.33
C THR A 215 18.24 -21.39 -17.52
N PRO A 216 17.69 -22.03 -16.47
CA PRO A 216 16.51 -22.88 -16.61
C PRO A 216 15.25 -22.16 -17.13
N LEU A 217 15.15 -20.83 -16.94
CA LEU A 217 14.00 -20.04 -17.38
C LEU A 217 14.06 -19.66 -18.87
N ALA A 218 15.24 -19.68 -19.48
CA ALA A 218 15.48 -19.20 -20.85
C ALA A 218 14.63 -19.91 -21.92
N SER A 219 14.21 -21.14 -21.64
CA SER A 219 13.48 -22.00 -22.56
C SER A 219 11.97 -22.05 -22.32
N LEU A 220 11.43 -21.22 -21.41
CA LEU A 220 10.01 -21.23 -21.02
C LEU A 220 9.19 -20.22 -21.86
N PRO A 221 8.54 -20.66 -22.96
CA PRO A 221 8.09 -19.78 -24.03
C PRO A 221 6.83 -18.96 -23.68
N LYS A 222 6.20 -19.24 -22.53
CA LYS A 222 4.95 -18.61 -22.10
C LYS A 222 5.12 -17.64 -20.94
N LEU A 223 6.33 -17.47 -20.42
CA LEU A 223 6.58 -16.53 -19.33
C LEU A 223 6.13 -15.12 -19.73
N ARG A 224 5.34 -14.51 -18.84
CA ARG A 224 4.84 -13.14 -18.94
C ARG A 224 5.27 -12.31 -17.74
N LEU A 225 5.41 -12.93 -16.57
CA LEU A 225 5.85 -12.28 -15.35
C LEU A 225 6.97 -13.09 -14.70
N ILE A 226 8.08 -12.40 -14.41
CA ILE A 226 9.14 -12.89 -13.54
C ILE A 226 9.32 -11.87 -12.41
N ASP A 227 9.23 -12.34 -11.17
CA ASP A 227 9.46 -11.55 -9.97
C ASP A 227 10.47 -12.29 -9.09
N ILE A 228 11.73 -11.86 -9.15
CA ILE A 228 12.84 -12.46 -8.40
C ILE A 228 13.66 -11.36 -7.69
N GLY A 229 13.24 -11.01 -6.47
CA GLY A 229 13.94 -10.03 -5.66
C GLY A 229 14.81 -10.64 -4.55
N SER A 230 15.89 -9.97 -4.17
CA SER A 230 16.79 -10.42 -3.07
C SER A 230 17.38 -11.81 -3.30
N ALA A 231 17.88 -12.09 -4.51
CA ALA A 231 18.36 -13.42 -4.91
C ALA A 231 19.86 -13.48 -5.26
N GLY A 232 20.54 -12.34 -5.34
CA GLY A 232 21.95 -12.25 -5.72
C GLY A 232 22.19 -12.43 -7.22
N ILE A 233 21.19 -12.10 -8.05
CA ILE A 233 21.29 -12.18 -9.51
C ILE A 233 22.28 -11.14 -10.03
N LYS A 234 23.13 -11.56 -10.99
CA LYS A 234 24.04 -10.67 -11.74
C LYS A 234 23.84 -10.76 -13.24
N ASP A 235 23.63 -11.98 -13.74
CA ASP A 235 23.56 -12.29 -15.16
C ASP A 235 22.10 -12.36 -15.64
N LEU A 236 21.75 -11.47 -16.59
CA LEU A 236 20.44 -11.43 -17.24
C LEU A 236 20.45 -12.07 -18.63
N SER A 237 21.59 -12.57 -19.13
CA SER A 237 21.68 -13.19 -20.46
C SER A 237 20.67 -14.32 -20.70
N PRO A 238 20.27 -15.14 -19.70
CA PRO A 238 19.21 -16.14 -19.91
C PRO A 238 17.84 -15.55 -20.29
N LEU A 239 17.60 -14.27 -20.01
CA LEU A 239 16.31 -13.61 -20.27
C LEU A 239 16.20 -13.04 -21.68
N GLU A 240 17.30 -12.88 -22.43
CA GLU A 240 17.36 -12.17 -23.73
C GLU A 240 16.35 -12.71 -24.77
N GLY A 241 16.04 -14.01 -24.73
CA GLY A 241 15.10 -14.67 -25.65
C GLY A 241 13.62 -14.57 -25.25
N LEU A 242 13.30 -14.08 -24.05
CA LEU A 242 11.93 -14.12 -23.49
C LEU A 242 11.09 -12.93 -23.96
N THR A 243 11.02 -12.68 -25.27
CA THR A 243 10.33 -11.52 -25.86
C THR A 243 8.81 -11.46 -25.57
N GLY A 244 8.25 -12.53 -25.01
CA GLY A 244 6.88 -12.57 -24.50
C GLY A 244 6.67 -11.91 -23.13
N LEU A 245 7.75 -11.57 -22.40
CA LEU A 245 7.68 -11.02 -21.06
C LEU A 245 6.96 -9.65 -21.04
N ARG A 246 6.16 -9.41 -20.00
CA ARG A 246 5.34 -8.20 -19.78
C ARG A 246 5.71 -7.46 -18.52
N GLU A 247 6.07 -8.21 -17.48
CA GLU A 247 6.44 -7.69 -16.18
C GLU A 247 7.71 -8.37 -15.68
N LEU A 248 8.68 -7.57 -15.25
CA LEU A 248 9.96 -8.06 -14.73
C LEU A 248 10.32 -7.28 -13.47
N TYR A 249 10.39 -7.96 -12.34
CA TYR A 249 10.76 -7.38 -11.05
C TYR A 249 12.02 -8.10 -10.55
N LEU A 250 13.13 -7.37 -10.44
CA LEU A 250 14.45 -7.88 -10.07
C LEU A 250 15.11 -7.02 -9.00
N PHE A 251 14.30 -6.49 -8.08
CA PHE A 251 14.76 -5.57 -7.05
C PHE A 251 15.68 -6.23 -6.02
N ARG A 252 16.63 -5.47 -5.46
CA ARG A 252 17.62 -5.96 -4.47
C ARG A 252 18.45 -7.13 -5.03
N ASN A 253 19.07 -6.95 -6.18
CA ASN A 253 20.04 -7.91 -6.72
C ASN A 253 21.40 -7.23 -6.90
N GLU A 254 22.31 -7.88 -7.61
CA GLU A 254 23.67 -7.40 -7.88
C GLU A 254 23.86 -7.17 -9.40
N ILE A 255 22.81 -6.69 -10.08
CA ILE A 255 22.79 -6.51 -11.54
C ILE A 255 23.55 -5.24 -11.91
N GLU A 256 24.49 -5.35 -12.85
CA GLU A 256 25.22 -4.23 -13.45
C GLU A 256 24.85 -4.04 -14.93
N ASP A 257 24.80 -5.15 -15.69
CA ASP A 257 24.54 -5.15 -17.14
C ASP A 257 23.08 -5.51 -17.43
N ILE A 258 22.36 -4.56 -18.02
CA ILE A 258 20.97 -4.73 -18.46
C ILE A 258 20.82 -4.81 -19.98
N SER A 259 21.93 -4.91 -20.73
CA SER A 259 21.90 -5.07 -22.19
C SER A 259 21.05 -6.25 -22.68
N PRO A 260 20.94 -7.40 -21.97
CA PRO A 260 20.06 -8.49 -22.37
C PRO A 260 18.57 -8.12 -22.39
N LEU A 261 18.16 -7.02 -21.75
CA LEU A 261 16.76 -6.58 -21.73
C LEU A 261 16.33 -5.85 -23.01
N ALA A 262 17.26 -5.45 -23.88
CA ALA A 262 16.99 -4.61 -25.05
C ALA A 262 16.03 -5.25 -26.07
N SER A 263 15.98 -6.59 -26.13
CA SER A 263 15.09 -7.36 -27.00
C SER A 263 13.67 -7.53 -26.44
N LEU A 264 13.46 -7.24 -25.15
CA LEU A 264 12.21 -7.49 -24.42
C LEU A 264 11.17 -6.40 -24.65
N THR A 265 10.96 -6.05 -25.92
CA THR A 265 10.05 -5.00 -26.40
C THR A 265 8.58 -5.17 -25.95
N GLY A 266 8.23 -6.35 -25.43
CA GLY A 266 6.93 -6.63 -24.85
C GLY A 266 6.72 -6.11 -23.42
N LEU A 267 7.78 -5.68 -22.72
CA LEU A 267 7.72 -5.23 -21.34
C LEU A 267 6.84 -3.99 -21.18
N THR A 268 6.06 -4.00 -20.10
CA THR A 268 5.16 -2.92 -19.69
C THR A 268 5.46 -2.41 -18.28
N ARG A 269 6.04 -3.27 -17.42
CA ARG A 269 6.47 -2.92 -16.07
C ARG A 269 7.85 -3.52 -15.81
N LEU A 270 8.76 -2.71 -15.28
CA LEU A 270 10.11 -3.11 -14.95
C LEU A 270 10.49 -2.53 -13.58
N SER A 271 10.98 -3.36 -12.66
CA SER A 271 11.68 -2.87 -11.46
C SER A 271 13.07 -3.49 -11.40
N LEU A 272 14.06 -2.62 -11.31
CA LEU A 272 15.48 -2.91 -11.14
C LEU A 272 16.03 -2.16 -9.92
N LYS A 273 15.15 -1.77 -8.99
CA LYS A 273 15.49 -1.06 -7.77
C LYS A 273 16.57 -1.77 -6.96
N GLN A 274 17.46 -1.02 -6.31
CA GLN A 274 18.52 -1.58 -5.45
C GLN A 274 19.39 -2.60 -6.21
N ASN A 275 20.06 -2.13 -7.25
CA ASN A 275 21.05 -2.88 -8.03
C ASN A 275 22.30 -2.00 -8.22
N GLU A 276 23.20 -2.40 -9.13
CA GLU A 276 24.48 -1.72 -9.39
C GLU A 276 24.54 -1.09 -10.79
N ILE A 277 23.38 -0.80 -11.40
CA ILE A 277 23.25 -0.36 -12.79
C ILE A 277 23.79 1.05 -12.97
N SER A 278 24.50 1.30 -14.06
CA SER A 278 25.00 2.63 -14.45
C SER A 278 24.58 3.07 -15.86
N ASP A 279 24.40 2.13 -16.79
CA ASP A 279 23.95 2.39 -18.16
C ASP A 279 22.52 1.88 -18.37
N VAL A 280 21.63 2.79 -18.77
CA VAL A 280 20.20 2.50 -19.03
C VAL A 280 19.84 2.52 -20.52
N SER A 281 20.83 2.58 -21.41
CA SER A 281 20.62 2.69 -22.86
C SER A 281 19.81 1.51 -23.43
N ALA A 282 19.92 0.32 -22.83
CA ALA A 282 19.16 -0.85 -23.22
C ALA A 282 17.63 -0.67 -23.10
N LEU A 283 17.17 0.26 -22.27
CA LEU A 283 15.74 0.49 -22.03
C LEU A 283 15.11 1.44 -23.06
N ALA A 284 15.91 2.25 -23.77
CA ALA A 284 15.42 3.36 -24.58
C ALA A 284 14.41 2.96 -25.68
N GLU A 285 14.55 1.75 -26.25
CA GLU A 285 13.65 1.25 -27.30
C GLU A 285 12.47 0.41 -26.78
N LEU A 286 12.34 0.25 -25.46
CA LEU A 286 11.25 -0.50 -24.83
C LEU A 286 9.98 0.36 -24.68
N ARG A 287 9.45 0.84 -25.83
CA ARG A 287 8.36 1.83 -25.90
C ARG A 287 7.00 1.40 -25.32
N ASN A 288 6.85 0.12 -24.95
CA ASN A 288 5.64 -0.37 -24.28
C ASN A 288 5.71 -0.23 -22.75
N LEU A 289 6.85 0.18 -22.19
CA LEU A 289 7.01 0.43 -20.76
C LEU A 289 6.06 1.53 -20.30
N ARG A 290 5.31 1.26 -19.24
CA ARG A 290 4.43 2.22 -18.55
C ARG A 290 4.95 2.58 -17.17
N PHE A 291 5.78 1.70 -16.59
CA PHE A 291 6.37 1.88 -15.27
C PHE A 291 7.78 1.31 -15.26
N ILE A 292 8.72 2.10 -14.75
CA ILE A 292 10.12 1.73 -14.53
C ILE A 292 10.52 2.18 -13.13
N ASP A 293 11.06 1.27 -12.34
CA ASP A 293 11.66 1.57 -11.05
C ASP A 293 13.15 1.27 -11.09
N LEU A 294 13.96 2.33 -11.01
CA LEU A 294 15.42 2.34 -11.06
C LEU A 294 16.02 2.91 -9.77
N GLU A 295 15.23 3.08 -8.70
CA GLU A 295 15.71 3.65 -7.44
C GLU A 295 16.94 2.90 -6.91
N ASP A 296 17.81 3.59 -6.18
CA ASP A 296 18.97 3.00 -5.50
C ASP A 296 19.92 2.25 -6.48
N ASN A 297 20.37 2.92 -7.53
CA ASN A 297 21.36 2.42 -8.49
C ASN A 297 22.55 3.41 -8.64
N ARG A 298 23.38 3.24 -9.67
CA ARG A 298 24.57 4.07 -9.96
C ARG A 298 24.42 4.84 -11.27
N ILE A 299 23.19 5.16 -11.68
CA ILE A 299 22.90 5.78 -12.99
C ILE A 299 23.23 7.26 -12.95
N ALA A 300 24.11 7.71 -13.84
CA ALA A 300 24.53 9.11 -13.95
C ALA A 300 23.84 9.88 -15.09
N ASP A 301 23.27 9.19 -16.08
CA ASP A 301 22.62 9.81 -17.24
C ASP A 301 21.23 9.21 -17.48
N PHE A 302 20.18 9.97 -17.14
CA PHE A 302 18.79 9.59 -17.41
C PHE A 302 18.27 10.11 -18.76
N THR A 303 19.05 10.88 -19.52
CA THR A 303 18.60 11.49 -20.78
C THR A 303 18.21 10.43 -21.82
N LYS A 304 18.81 9.24 -21.76
CA LYS A 304 18.46 8.07 -22.59
C LYS A 304 17.01 7.61 -22.41
N LEU A 305 16.40 7.92 -21.27
CA LEU A 305 15.02 7.53 -20.96
C LEU A 305 14.01 8.64 -21.28
N ASN A 306 14.44 9.80 -21.81
CA ASN A 306 13.54 10.90 -22.15
C ASN A 306 12.45 10.48 -23.15
N VAL A 307 12.78 9.61 -24.11
CA VAL A 307 11.81 9.08 -25.08
C VAL A 307 10.66 8.31 -24.40
N LEU A 308 10.95 7.63 -23.29
CA LEU A 308 9.94 6.89 -22.51
C LEU A 308 9.13 7.86 -21.64
N ARG A 309 9.79 8.85 -21.03
CA ARG A 309 9.10 9.91 -20.27
C ARG A 309 8.06 10.63 -21.12
N LEU A 310 8.44 11.04 -22.34
CA LEU A 310 7.52 11.66 -23.31
C LEU A 310 6.38 10.72 -23.75
N GLY A 311 6.60 9.40 -23.67
CA GLY A 311 5.58 8.37 -23.92
C GLY A 311 4.62 8.12 -22.76
N GLY A 312 4.73 8.87 -21.65
CA GLY A 312 3.91 8.70 -20.45
C GLY A 312 4.37 7.55 -19.54
N THR A 313 5.62 7.08 -19.69
CA THR A 313 6.22 6.09 -18.80
C THR A 313 6.57 6.74 -17.46
N VAL A 314 6.07 6.20 -16.37
CA VAL A 314 6.47 6.60 -15.01
C VAL A 314 7.85 6.03 -14.71
N ILE A 315 8.81 6.87 -14.32
CA ILE A 315 10.18 6.46 -13.97
C ILE A 315 10.52 6.93 -12.56
N LEU A 316 10.73 5.97 -11.65
CA LEU A 316 11.32 6.21 -10.34
C LEU A 316 12.84 6.02 -10.45
N GLY A 317 13.62 6.94 -9.88
CA GLY A 317 15.08 6.87 -9.95
C GLY A 317 15.78 7.49 -8.76
N ASP A 318 15.08 7.74 -7.65
CA ASP A 318 15.64 8.28 -6.41
C ASP A 318 16.95 7.55 -6.03
N ASN A 319 17.86 8.27 -5.38
CA ASN A 319 19.16 7.75 -4.94
C ASN A 319 20.09 7.27 -6.08
N ASN A 320 19.95 7.83 -7.29
CA ASN A 320 20.93 7.70 -8.36
C ASN A 320 21.71 9.03 -8.57
N PRO A 321 23.02 8.99 -8.92
CA PRO A 321 23.82 10.20 -9.16
C PRO A 321 23.24 11.17 -10.21
N GLY A 322 22.61 10.64 -11.25
CA GLY A 322 22.04 11.39 -12.37
C GLY A 322 20.55 11.65 -12.29
N PHE A 323 19.89 11.16 -11.24
CA PHE A 323 18.47 11.41 -11.03
C PHE A 323 18.29 12.69 -10.25
N ILE A 324 17.91 13.75 -10.95
CA ILE A 324 17.68 15.06 -10.34
C ILE A 324 16.32 15.00 -9.63
N ILE A 325 16.37 14.89 -8.30
CA ILE A 325 15.23 14.92 -7.37
C ILE A 325 14.77 16.37 -7.17
N ASP A 326 13.45 16.54 -7.00
CA ASP A 326 12.72 17.75 -6.60
C ASP A 326 13.47 18.65 -5.59
N ALA A 327 14.08 19.74 -6.05
CA ALA A 327 14.44 20.85 -5.18
C ALA A 327 13.17 21.42 -4.47
N PRO A 328 13.24 21.81 -3.19
CA PRO A 328 12.11 22.42 -2.50
C PRO A 328 11.49 23.56 -3.32
N LYS A 329 10.21 23.41 -3.65
CA LYS A 329 9.47 24.45 -4.37
C LYS A 329 9.25 25.64 -3.45
N ILE A 330 9.47 26.84 -3.97
CA ILE A 330 9.07 28.08 -3.33
C ILE A 330 7.57 28.22 -3.58
N LEU A 331 6.76 27.61 -2.72
CA LEU A 331 5.31 27.60 -2.92
C LEU A 331 4.68 28.97 -2.60
N GLY A 332 5.28 29.74 -1.69
CA GLY A 332 4.82 31.07 -1.31
C GLY A 332 4.79 31.28 0.20
N PRO A 333 4.01 32.26 0.69
CA PRO A 333 3.10 33.10 -0.10
C PRO A 333 3.87 34.01 -1.08
N TRP A 334 3.26 34.27 -2.22
CA TRP A 334 3.74 35.21 -3.24
C TRP A 334 2.74 36.34 -3.41
N LEU A 335 3.19 37.49 -3.92
CA LEU A 335 2.30 38.47 -4.54
C LEU A 335 2.21 38.19 -6.04
N TRP A 336 1.00 37.99 -6.55
CA TRP A 336 0.72 37.73 -7.96
C TRP A 336 -0.09 38.85 -8.60
N VAL A 337 0.19 39.11 -9.88
CA VAL A 337 -0.68 39.89 -10.78
C VAL A 337 -0.57 39.30 -12.19
N ILE A 338 -1.65 39.39 -12.97
CA ILE A 338 -1.61 38.99 -14.39
C ILE A 338 -1.92 40.17 -15.30
N VAL A 339 -1.20 40.27 -16.41
CA VAL A 339 -1.31 41.38 -17.36
C VAL A 339 -1.54 40.84 -18.77
N PRO A 340 -2.47 41.41 -19.57
CA PRO A 340 -2.65 40.98 -20.95
C PRO A 340 -1.42 41.36 -21.80
N ILE A 341 -0.97 40.44 -22.65
CA ILE A 341 0.20 40.63 -23.54
C ILE A 341 -0.14 41.33 -24.88
N GLY A 342 -1.40 41.74 -25.05
CA GLY A 342 -1.81 42.60 -26.16
C GLY A 342 -1.76 41.92 -27.54
N GLU A 343 -1.05 42.54 -28.49
CA GLU A 343 -0.94 42.03 -29.88
C GLU A 343 -0.05 40.78 -29.99
N GLU A 344 0.79 40.53 -28.99
CA GLU A 344 1.69 39.37 -28.92
C GLU A 344 0.91 38.13 -28.46
N LYS A 345 0.19 37.48 -29.37
CA LYS A 345 -0.76 36.39 -29.02
C LYS A 345 -0.11 35.07 -28.54
N SER A 346 1.20 34.96 -28.48
CA SER A 346 1.90 33.81 -27.89
C SER A 346 2.84 34.24 -26.77
N GLY A 347 3.06 33.37 -25.78
CA GLY A 347 3.95 33.64 -24.66
C GLY A 347 5.40 33.90 -25.12
N GLU A 348 5.89 33.13 -26.09
CA GLU A 348 7.22 33.29 -26.70
C GLU A 348 7.40 34.66 -27.37
N ALA A 349 6.43 35.10 -28.17
CA ALA A 349 6.49 36.38 -28.86
C ALA A 349 6.47 37.54 -27.86
N ALA A 350 5.61 37.45 -26.84
CA ALA A 350 5.54 38.43 -25.76
C ALA A 350 6.86 38.50 -24.99
N ALA A 351 7.43 37.36 -24.61
CA ALA A 351 8.71 37.31 -23.92
C ALA A 351 9.85 37.91 -24.76
N SER A 352 9.85 37.70 -26.08
CA SER A 352 10.87 38.20 -26.99
C SER A 352 10.68 39.66 -27.42
N SER A 353 9.52 40.25 -27.16
CA SER A 353 9.16 41.61 -27.61
C SER A 353 9.99 42.73 -26.96
N GLY A 354 10.59 42.47 -25.79
CA GLY A 354 11.27 43.48 -24.98
C GLY A 354 10.33 44.49 -24.31
N ILE A 355 9.02 44.26 -24.34
CA ILE A 355 8.01 45.09 -23.69
C ILE A 355 8.01 44.82 -22.17
N ASP A 356 8.05 45.88 -21.38
CA ASP A 356 7.73 45.83 -19.94
C ASP A 356 6.20 45.90 -19.78
N PHE A 357 5.56 44.73 -19.61
CA PHE A 357 4.10 44.67 -19.52
C PHE A 357 3.56 45.26 -18.22
N LEU A 358 4.35 45.28 -17.14
CA LEU A 358 3.96 45.99 -15.91
C LEU A 358 3.92 47.51 -16.16
N GLU A 359 4.91 48.07 -16.85
CA GLU A 359 4.97 49.49 -17.21
C GLU A 359 3.79 49.87 -18.10
N GLN A 360 3.55 49.08 -19.16
CA GLN A 360 2.47 49.31 -20.10
C GLN A 360 1.10 49.28 -19.42
N ALA A 361 0.84 48.29 -18.57
CA ALA A 361 -0.46 48.12 -17.92
C ALA A 361 -0.69 49.08 -16.76
N SER A 362 0.37 49.57 -16.12
CA SER A 362 0.30 50.56 -15.04
C SER A 362 0.38 52.00 -15.53
N GLU A 363 0.47 52.24 -16.85
CA GLU A 363 0.67 53.56 -17.46
C GLU A 363 1.95 54.25 -16.95
N GLY A 364 3.04 53.50 -16.79
CA GLY A 364 4.35 53.99 -16.37
C GLY A 364 4.59 54.04 -14.85
N ASN A 365 3.61 53.62 -14.03
CA ASN A 365 3.70 53.75 -12.58
C ASN A 365 4.53 52.64 -11.90
N VAL A 366 4.62 51.45 -12.52
CA VAL A 366 5.34 50.28 -12.02
C VAL A 366 6.04 49.58 -13.17
N THR A 367 7.34 49.32 -13.05
CA THR A 367 8.14 48.58 -14.05
C THR A 367 8.60 47.23 -13.49
N GLU A 368 8.95 46.29 -14.36
CA GLU A 368 9.62 45.03 -14.00
C GLU A 368 10.89 45.31 -13.17
N GLN A 369 11.69 46.28 -13.59
CA GLN A 369 12.93 46.64 -12.88
C GLN A 369 12.66 47.17 -11.47
N MET A 370 11.61 47.96 -11.28
CA MET A 370 11.21 48.43 -9.94
C MET A 370 10.83 47.26 -9.03
N VAL A 371 10.02 46.33 -9.53
CA VAL A 371 9.58 45.16 -8.74
C VAL A 371 10.76 44.22 -8.48
N ALA A 372 11.64 44.00 -9.46
CA ALA A 372 12.83 43.16 -9.29
C ALA A 372 13.84 43.73 -8.27
N THR A 373 13.85 45.04 -8.04
CA THR A 373 14.77 45.70 -7.11
C THR A 373 14.19 45.98 -5.73
N GLN A 374 12.86 46.16 -5.63
CA GLN A 374 12.19 46.63 -4.41
C GLN A 374 11.07 45.70 -3.92
N GLY A 375 10.72 44.69 -4.71
CA GLY A 375 9.57 43.81 -4.47
C GLY A 375 8.24 44.47 -4.82
N ALA A 376 7.20 43.66 -4.98
CA ALA A 376 5.84 44.15 -5.15
C ALA A 376 5.25 44.60 -3.81
N THR A 377 4.25 45.48 -3.88
CA THR A 377 3.46 45.92 -2.72
C THR A 377 2.02 45.44 -2.86
N GLN A 378 1.51 44.74 -1.84
CA GLN A 378 0.15 44.20 -1.83
C GLN A 378 -0.88 45.32 -2.05
N GLY A 379 -1.88 45.05 -2.89
CA GLY A 379 -2.96 46.01 -3.16
C GLY A 379 -2.59 47.14 -4.12
N THR A 380 -1.31 47.29 -4.51
CA THR A 380 -0.93 48.22 -5.57
C THR A 380 -1.58 47.81 -6.89
N GLN A 381 -2.19 48.78 -7.57
CA GLN A 381 -2.95 48.57 -8.80
C GLN A 381 -2.04 48.49 -10.02
N ILE A 382 -2.27 47.49 -10.87
CA ILE A 382 -1.68 47.32 -12.20
C ILE A 382 -2.86 47.18 -13.17
N GLY A 383 -3.15 48.24 -13.92
CA GLY A 383 -4.33 48.32 -14.77
C GLY A 383 -5.62 48.10 -13.98
N LYS A 384 -6.36 47.03 -14.29
CA LYS A 384 -7.63 46.68 -13.61
C LYS A 384 -7.47 45.71 -12.45
N ARG A 385 -6.25 45.23 -12.19
CA ARG A 385 -5.93 44.21 -11.19
C ARG A 385 -5.05 44.82 -10.10
N VAL A 386 -4.92 44.12 -9.00
CA VAL A 386 -4.03 44.49 -7.89
C VAL A 386 -3.10 43.32 -7.59
N TRP A 387 -1.94 43.61 -7.02
CA TRP A 387 -1.07 42.57 -6.47
C TRP A 387 -1.78 41.83 -5.33
N THR A 388 -2.05 40.55 -5.54
CA THR A 388 -2.85 39.71 -4.64
C THR A 388 -2.00 38.57 -4.09
N VAL A 389 -2.16 38.28 -2.80
CA VAL A 389 -1.45 37.17 -2.17
C VAL A 389 -2.00 35.85 -2.68
N GLY A 390 -1.11 34.94 -3.06
CA GLY A 390 -1.46 33.61 -3.52
C GLY A 390 -0.32 32.63 -3.35
N LYS A 391 -0.62 31.34 -3.48
CA LYS A 391 0.33 30.26 -3.28
C LYS A 391 0.30 29.28 -4.44
N LEU A 392 1.47 28.92 -4.96
CA LEU A 392 1.60 27.92 -5.99
C LEU A 392 1.30 26.52 -5.46
N SER A 393 0.58 25.73 -6.24
CA SER A 393 0.50 24.29 -6.05
C SER A 393 1.85 23.65 -6.36
N ARG A 394 2.22 22.64 -5.56
CA ARG A 394 3.46 21.86 -5.73
C ARG A 394 3.47 21.06 -7.03
N ARG A 395 2.31 20.74 -7.60
CA ARG A 395 2.13 19.89 -8.80
C ARG A 395 1.03 20.46 -9.70
N GLY A 396 0.99 19.98 -10.94
CA GLY A 396 -0.12 20.20 -11.87
C GLY A 396 0.29 21.02 -13.08
N GLY A 397 -0.05 20.50 -14.28
CA GLY A 397 0.26 21.14 -15.56
C GLY A 397 -0.45 22.46 -15.83
N ASN A 398 -1.34 22.93 -14.94
CA ASN A 398 -2.11 24.17 -15.07
C ASN A 398 -2.14 25.01 -13.77
N ASN A 399 -1.11 24.87 -12.93
CA ASN A 399 -1.11 25.40 -11.56
C ASN A 399 -1.13 26.95 -11.47
N ILE A 400 -0.66 27.69 -12.48
CA ILE A 400 -0.76 29.16 -12.51
C ILE A 400 -2.19 29.56 -12.81
N ASN A 401 -2.85 28.92 -13.79
CA ASN A 401 -4.25 29.19 -14.10
C ASN A 401 -5.17 28.90 -12.90
N GLU A 402 -4.96 27.77 -12.22
CA GLU A 402 -5.69 27.41 -10.99
C GLU A 402 -5.51 28.48 -9.90
N LEU A 403 -4.26 28.88 -9.65
CA LEU A 403 -3.92 29.93 -8.68
C LEU A 403 -4.62 31.25 -9.01
N VAL A 404 -4.51 31.76 -10.24
CA VAL A 404 -5.04 33.09 -10.58
C VAL A 404 -6.57 33.13 -10.53
N ASN A 405 -7.23 32.00 -10.76
CA ASN A 405 -8.67 31.85 -10.55
C ASN A 405 -9.02 31.83 -9.06
N GLU A 406 -8.28 31.08 -8.23
CA GLU A 406 -8.51 30.99 -6.78
C GLU A 406 -8.43 32.37 -6.12
N ILE A 407 -7.43 33.17 -6.49
CA ILE A 407 -7.21 34.51 -5.91
C ILE A 407 -7.98 35.63 -6.64
N GLY A 408 -8.86 35.28 -7.58
CA GLY A 408 -9.79 36.20 -8.23
C GLY A 408 -9.18 37.15 -9.25
N LEU A 409 -7.99 36.84 -9.80
CA LEU A 409 -7.37 37.61 -10.88
C LEU A 409 -7.84 37.15 -12.28
N GLY A 410 -8.25 35.89 -12.41
CA GLY A 410 -8.73 35.22 -13.62
C GLY A 410 -10.15 34.64 -13.48
N ILE A 411 -10.70 34.19 -14.60
CA ILE A 411 -11.92 33.36 -14.68
C ILE A 411 -11.67 32.26 -15.72
N ASP A 412 -11.92 31.01 -15.34
CA ASP A 412 -11.79 29.81 -16.19
C ASP A 412 -10.39 29.65 -16.81
N ASP A 413 -10.26 29.72 -18.13
CA ASP A 413 -9.00 29.47 -18.85
C ASP A 413 -8.39 30.79 -19.34
N VAL A 414 -7.37 31.27 -18.65
CA VAL A 414 -6.75 32.58 -18.90
C VAL A 414 -5.64 32.44 -19.93
N ASN A 415 -5.93 32.85 -21.16
CA ASN A 415 -4.99 32.83 -22.28
C ASN A 415 -4.49 34.24 -22.62
N HIS A 416 -3.36 34.36 -23.33
CA HIS A 416 -2.78 35.64 -23.78
C HIS A 416 -2.47 36.61 -22.63
N HIS A 417 -1.78 36.11 -21.61
CA HIS A 417 -1.41 36.87 -20.42
C HIS A 417 0.01 36.54 -19.97
N VAL A 418 0.58 37.40 -19.14
CA VAL A 418 1.79 37.09 -18.36
C VAL A 418 1.44 37.19 -16.88
N ALA A 419 1.91 36.21 -16.10
CA ALA A 419 1.77 36.16 -14.65
C ALA A 419 3.08 36.60 -14.02
N TYR A 420 3.03 37.69 -13.26
CA TYR A 420 4.15 38.16 -12.47
C TYR A 420 3.97 37.72 -11.03
N GLY A 421 4.99 37.05 -10.48
CA GLY A 421 5.08 36.65 -9.09
C GLY A 421 6.24 37.36 -8.39
N SER A 422 6.02 37.97 -7.23
CA SER A 422 7.05 38.65 -6.45
C SER A 422 7.09 38.17 -5.00
N ILE A 423 8.31 37.94 -4.50
CA ILE A 423 8.58 37.44 -3.15
C ILE A 423 9.94 37.96 -2.65
N ILE A 424 10.13 38.03 -1.33
CA ILE A 424 11.43 38.32 -0.71
C ILE A 424 11.95 37.05 -0.05
N LEU A 425 13.17 36.66 -0.40
CA LEU A 425 13.91 35.56 0.24
C LEU A 425 14.92 36.15 1.22
N ASP A 426 14.67 36.00 2.51
CA ASP A 426 15.56 36.44 3.58
C ASP A 426 16.61 35.37 3.87
N SER A 427 17.83 35.58 3.40
CA SER A 427 18.93 34.63 3.57
C SER A 427 19.76 34.96 4.80
N GLN A 428 20.01 33.97 5.66
CA GLN A 428 20.82 34.16 6.87
C GLN A 428 22.31 34.36 6.56
N GLU A 429 22.76 33.97 5.36
CA GLU A 429 24.13 34.07 4.89
C GLU A 429 24.20 34.41 3.39
N GLU A 430 25.35 34.88 2.93
CA GLU A 430 25.61 34.96 1.49
C GLU A 430 26.00 33.56 0.99
N LYS A 431 25.30 33.07 -0.03
CA LYS A 431 25.44 31.68 -0.48
C LYS A 431 25.20 31.56 -1.98
N GLU A 432 26.15 30.94 -2.67
CA GLU A 432 25.94 30.42 -4.02
C GLU A 432 25.01 29.20 -3.95
N SER A 433 24.02 29.17 -4.81
CA SER A 433 22.97 28.15 -4.88
C SER A 433 22.65 27.82 -6.33
N THR A 434 21.86 26.76 -6.51
CA THR A 434 21.26 26.39 -7.78
C THR A 434 19.77 26.71 -7.70
N MET A 435 19.26 27.50 -8.64
CA MET A 435 17.83 27.76 -8.81
C MET A 435 17.26 26.82 -9.87
N PHE A 436 16.07 26.29 -9.62
CA PHE A 436 15.33 25.38 -10.49
C PHE A 436 14.08 26.08 -11.00
N VAL A 437 13.78 25.91 -12.28
CA VAL A 437 12.64 26.55 -12.96
C VAL A 437 11.92 25.57 -13.88
N GLY A 438 10.61 25.77 -14.05
CA GLY A 438 9.76 25.09 -15.03
C GLY A 438 8.53 25.92 -15.35
N GLY A 439 7.94 25.73 -16.53
CA GLY A 439 6.70 26.38 -16.96
C GLY A 439 6.24 25.92 -18.34
N SER A 440 4.98 26.15 -18.68
CA SER A 440 4.40 25.65 -19.95
C SER A 440 4.91 26.34 -21.22
N ASP A 441 5.26 27.62 -21.11
CA ASP A 441 5.68 28.50 -22.21
C ASP A 441 7.06 29.09 -21.85
N VAL A 442 7.18 30.42 -21.75
CA VAL A 442 8.44 31.10 -21.43
C VAL A 442 8.43 31.57 -19.98
N VAL A 443 9.56 31.37 -19.32
CA VAL A 443 9.79 31.85 -17.96
C VAL A 443 10.97 32.82 -17.93
N LYS A 444 10.78 33.94 -17.24
CA LYS A 444 11.86 34.87 -16.89
C LYS A 444 11.97 35.01 -15.38
N VAL A 445 13.20 35.12 -14.90
CA VAL A 445 13.49 35.28 -13.48
C VAL A 445 14.49 36.42 -13.28
N TRP A 446 14.16 37.31 -12.34
CA TRP A 446 15.05 38.33 -11.84
C TRP A 446 15.35 38.11 -10.37
N LEU A 447 16.61 38.31 -10.00
CA LEU A 447 17.06 38.28 -8.61
C LEU A 447 17.82 39.58 -8.33
N ASN A 448 17.38 40.34 -7.33
CA ASN A 448 17.99 41.60 -6.90
C ASN A 448 18.19 42.63 -8.03
N GLY A 449 17.21 42.71 -8.94
CA GLY A 449 17.22 43.63 -10.08
C GLY A 449 18.00 43.16 -11.31
N GLU A 450 18.60 41.97 -11.28
CA GLU A 450 19.30 41.38 -12.42
C GLU A 450 18.46 40.25 -13.02
N ALA A 451 18.29 40.23 -14.34
CA ALA A 451 17.67 39.11 -15.04
C ALA A 451 18.66 37.94 -15.07
N VAL A 452 18.41 36.95 -14.20
CA VAL A 452 19.30 35.78 -14.01
C VAL A 452 18.91 34.60 -14.90
N TYR A 453 17.70 34.61 -15.46
CA TYR A 453 17.23 33.58 -16.38
C TYR A 453 16.16 34.11 -17.33
N SER A 454 16.26 33.65 -18.58
CA SER A 454 15.24 33.81 -19.62
C SER A 454 15.43 32.67 -20.61
N GLY A 455 14.47 31.76 -20.71
CA GLY A 455 14.56 30.60 -21.59
C GLY A 455 13.20 30.03 -21.94
N ASP A 456 13.11 29.43 -23.12
CA ASP A 456 11.97 28.63 -23.55
C ASP A 456 11.98 27.32 -22.78
N VAL A 457 10.90 27.06 -22.05
CA VAL A 457 10.80 25.85 -21.25
C VAL A 457 9.79 24.93 -21.93
N ASP A 458 10.20 24.32 -23.05
CA ASP A 458 9.30 23.64 -23.99
C ASP A 458 8.53 22.46 -23.35
N GLY A 459 7.19 22.49 -23.47
CA GLY A 459 6.25 21.38 -23.29
C GLY A 459 5.62 21.24 -21.90
N ASP A 460 4.31 21.47 -21.79
CA ASP A 460 3.38 21.07 -20.71
C ASP A 460 4.07 20.72 -19.38
N ALA A 461 4.61 21.72 -18.69
CA ALA A 461 5.41 21.47 -17.51
C ALA A 461 4.53 20.99 -16.34
N GLU A 462 4.83 19.80 -15.82
CA GLU A 462 4.29 19.30 -14.54
C GLU A 462 5.31 19.47 -13.39
N ASN A 463 6.55 19.89 -13.70
CA ASN A 463 7.65 20.07 -12.74
C ASN A 463 8.78 20.99 -13.29
N TYR A 464 9.93 21.08 -12.60
CA TYR A 464 11.14 21.77 -13.09
C TYR A 464 11.65 21.13 -14.38
N GLN A 465 12.14 21.96 -15.28
CA GLN A 465 12.73 21.56 -16.55
C GLN A 465 14.19 22.03 -16.66
N GLU A 466 14.52 23.17 -16.05
CA GLU A 466 15.87 23.76 -16.11
C GLU A 466 16.40 24.18 -14.73
N ASN A 467 17.70 24.43 -14.66
CA ASN A 467 18.35 25.00 -13.49
C ASN A 467 19.56 25.87 -13.86
N PHE A 468 19.90 26.83 -13.00
CA PHE A 468 21.01 27.77 -13.20
C PHE A 468 21.56 28.25 -11.85
N ARG A 469 22.78 28.80 -11.86
CA ARG A 469 23.46 29.25 -10.64
C ARG A 469 23.04 30.66 -10.26
N VAL A 470 22.79 30.88 -8.97
CA VAL A 470 22.45 32.17 -8.39
C VAL A 470 23.20 32.39 -7.08
N THR A 471 23.34 33.64 -6.66
CA THR A 471 23.90 33.97 -5.35
C THR A 471 22.87 34.75 -4.54
N LEU A 472 22.46 34.19 -3.40
CA LEU A 472 21.70 34.93 -2.40
C LEU A 472 22.66 35.77 -1.57
N LYS A 473 22.38 37.06 -1.41
CA LYS A 473 23.06 37.95 -0.48
C LYS A 473 22.51 37.70 0.92
N LYS A 474 23.33 37.95 1.95
CA LYS A 474 22.82 37.96 3.33
C LYS A 474 21.73 39.04 3.49
N GLY A 475 20.60 38.68 4.08
CA GLY A 475 19.41 39.50 4.22
C GLY A 475 18.44 39.35 3.03
N ASP A 476 17.70 40.41 2.74
CA ASP A 476 16.63 40.42 1.73
C ASP A 476 17.17 40.22 0.31
N ASN A 477 16.61 39.22 -0.38
CA ASN A 477 16.79 39.01 -1.81
C ASN A 477 15.44 39.14 -2.51
N TYR A 478 15.35 40.07 -3.46
CA TYR A 478 14.11 40.34 -4.19
C TYR A 478 14.03 39.41 -5.40
N LEU A 479 13.02 38.54 -5.41
CA LEU A 479 12.78 37.61 -6.49
C LEU A 479 11.51 38.02 -7.24
N LEU A 480 11.65 38.21 -8.56
CA LEU A 480 10.55 38.43 -9.49
C LEU A 480 10.59 37.32 -10.54
N VAL A 481 9.43 36.73 -10.82
CA VAL A 481 9.24 35.75 -11.89
C VAL A 481 8.15 36.23 -12.84
N ALA A 482 8.32 35.94 -14.13
CA ALA A 482 7.30 36.14 -15.15
C ALA A 482 7.06 34.81 -15.89
N VAL A 483 5.80 34.38 -15.94
CA VAL A 483 5.37 33.19 -16.69
C VAL A 483 4.44 33.67 -17.81
N TYR A 484 4.92 33.62 -19.04
CA TYR A 484 4.16 34.07 -20.21
C TYR A 484 3.23 32.96 -20.67
N GLU A 485 2.03 33.30 -21.13
CA GLU A 485 1.01 32.37 -21.60
C GLU A 485 0.45 32.83 -22.95
N GLY A 486 0.59 31.99 -23.95
CA GLY A 486 -0.06 32.11 -25.24
C GLY A 486 -1.45 31.50 -25.22
N LYS A 487 -1.51 30.18 -25.31
CA LYS A 487 -2.76 29.42 -25.35
C LYS A 487 -2.55 27.98 -24.90
N GLY A 488 -3.25 27.53 -23.86
CA GLY A 488 -3.16 26.15 -23.38
C GLY A 488 -3.19 26.07 -21.87
N TRP A 489 -2.46 25.10 -21.30
CA TRP A 489 -2.31 25.01 -19.86
C TRP A 489 -1.20 25.94 -19.40
N TRP A 490 -1.44 26.67 -18.32
CA TRP A 490 -0.54 27.66 -17.78
C TRP A 490 0.05 27.20 -16.45
N SER A 491 1.34 26.82 -16.45
CA SER A 491 2.05 26.36 -15.26
C SER A 491 3.38 27.05 -15.01
N GLY A 492 3.85 26.98 -13.76
CA GLY A 492 5.12 27.55 -13.30
C GLY A 492 5.63 26.89 -12.02
N PHE A 493 6.93 26.59 -11.98
CA PHE A 493 7.62 25.97 -10.85
C PHE A 493 8.94 26.69 -10.57
N PHE A 494 9.20 27.03 -9.30
CA PHE A 494 10.41 27.72 -8.87
C PHE A 494 10.94 27.10 -7.59
N GLY A 495 12.25 26.89 -7.50
CA GLY A 495 12.89 26.28 -6.33
C GLY A 495 14.35 26.64 -6.20
N LEU A 496 14.91 26.39 -5.02
CA LEU A 496 16.34 26.53 -4.74
C LEU A 496 16.90 25.22 -4.19
N ASP A 497 18.20 25.03 -4.33
CA ASP A 497 18.91 23.88 -3.76
C ASP A 497 18.51 23.66 -2.29
N PRO A 498 18.19 22.42 -1.86
CA PRO A 498 17.71 22.12 -0.51
C PRO A 498 18.64 22.59 0.62
N ALA A 499 19.94 22.76 0.35
CA ALA A 499 20.88 23.25 1.34
C ALA A 499 20.77 24.78 1.54
N THR A 500 20.01 25.49 0.72
CA THR A 500 19.85 26.96 0.77
C THR A 500 18.85 27.34 1.84
N LYS A 501 19.33 27.99 2.90
CA LYS A 501 18.48 28.43 4.01
C LYS A 501 18.00 29.85 3.78
N PHE A 502 16.69 30.03 3.69
CA PHE A 502 16.04 31.33 3.58
C PHE A 502 14.64 31.28 4.19
N ASP A 503 14.16 32.44 4.64
CA ASP A 503 12.76 32.63 5.01
C ASP A 503 12.03 33.40 3.91
N VAL A 504 10.75 33.09 3.70
CA VAL A 504 9.90 33.81 2.73
C VAL A 504 9.21 34.98 3.42
N ARG A 505 9.25 36.16 2.79
CA ARG A 505 8.56 37.37 3.26
C ARG A 505 7.80 38.09 2.16
N ILE A 506 6.69 38.72 2.54
CA ILE A 506 5.96 39.72 1.74
C ILE A 506 5.91 41.04 2.56
N PRO A 507 6.24 42.20 1.97
CA PRO A 507 6.15 43.48 2.68
C PRO A 507 4.75 43.76 3.23
N ASN A 508 4.67 44.15 4.52
CA ASN A 508 3.44 44.53 5.22
C ASN A 508 2.34 43.44 5.30
N TYR A 509 2.69 42.19 5.00
CA TYR A 509 1.81 41.04 5.19
C TYR A 509 2.36 40.19 6.33
N SER A 510 1.64 40.15 7.45
CA SER A 510 1.90 39.13 8.45
C SER A 510 1.24 37.85 7.98
N LEU A 511 2.06 36.85 7.68
CA LEU A 511 1.60 35.48 7.57
C LEU A 511 0.70 35.16 8.78
N PRO A 512 -0.45 34.47 8.60
CA PRO A 512 -1.05 33.76 9.71
C PRO A 512 0.03 32.91 10.34
N ALA A 513 0.07 32.80 11.67
CA ALA A 513 1.06 31.94 12.31
C ALA A 513 0.99 30.56 11.64
N PRO A 514 2.11 30.03 11.10
CA PRO A 514 2.10 28.76 10.39
C PRO A 514 1.51 27.71 11.33
N HIS A 515 0.45 27.06 10.88
CA HIS A 515 -0.11 25.96 11.64
C HIS A 515 0.86 24.78 11.46
N PRO A 516 1.43 24.19 12.53
CA PRO A 516 2.46 23.14 12.39
C PRO A 516 1.99 21.93 11.55
N ALA A 517 0.68 21.68 11.53
CA ALA A 517 0.02 20.67 10.70
C ALA A 517 -0.27 21.06 9.23
N ASP A 518 0.01 22.29 8.81
CA ASP A 518 -0.08 22.71 7.41
C ASP A 518 1.27 22.45 6.72
N ILE A 519 1.44 21.20 6.31
CA ILE A 519 2.71 20.64 5.85
C ILE A 519 3.08 21.11 4.46
N ASN A 520 2.07 21.23 3.61
CA ASN A 520 2.30 21.74 2.28
C ASN A 520 2.44 23.28 2.33
N GLY A 521 1.92 23.95 3.37
CA GLY A 521 2.05 25.38 3.70
C GLY A 521 0.99 26.26 3.04
N ASP A 522 -0.18 25.72 2.69
CA ASP A 522 -1.22 26.38 1.85
C ASP A 522 -2.20 27.25 2.63
N GLY A 523 -1.95 27.40 3.92
CA GLY A 523 -2.80 28.09 4.86
C GLY A 523 -3.99 27.24 5.31
N LYS A 524 -4.10 25.97 4.89
CA LYS A 524 -5.18 25.04 5.28
C LYS A 524 -4.56 23.74 5.79
N VAL A 525 -5.08 23.21 6.90
CA VAL A 525 -4.76 21.84 7.32
C VAL A 525 -5.75 20.88 6.68
N SER A 526 -5.26 20.04 5.78
CA SER A 526 -6.10 19.24 4.88
C SER A 526 -5.58 17.82 4.68
N VAL A 527 -6.35 17.04 3.91
CA VAL A 527 -5.97 15.68 3.52
C VAL A 527 -4.69 15.65 2.66
N LEU A 528 -4.37 16.73 1.96
CA LEU A 528 -3.15 16.83 1.16
C LEU A 528 -1.90 16.90 2.04
N ASP A 529 -2.01 17.51 3.22
CA ASP A 529 -0.91 17.60 4.19
C ASP A 529 -0.58 16.24 4.80
N MET A 530 -1.60 15.41 5.05
CA MET A 530 -1.40 14.01 5.47
C MET A 530 -0.77 13.15 4.36
N LEU A 531 -1.23 13.32 3.12
CA LEU A 531 -0.65 12.62 1.97
C LEU A 531 0.82 12.96 1.81
N GLU A 532 1.18 14.23 2.00
CA GLU A 532 2.56 14.68 1.92
C GLU A 532 3.45 13.93 2.92
N ILE A 533 3.06 13.85 4.21
CA ILE A 533 3.81 13.09 5.22
C ILE A 533 3.91 11.61 4.83
N SER A 534 2.81 11.01 4.35
CA SER A 534 2.77 9.57 4.05
C SER A 534 3.79 9.12 2.99
N PHE A 535 4.22 10.01 2.09
CA PHE A 535 5.24 9.69 1.08
C PHE A 535 6.64 9.48 1.68
N TYR A 536 6.89 9.96 2.90
CA TYR A 536 8.21 9.96 3.54
C TYR A 536 8.32 8.98 4.71
N PHE A 537 7.31 8.13 4.95
CA PHE A 537 7.33 7.13 6.00
C PHE A 537 8.59 6.25 5.95
N GLY A 538 9.29 6.17 7.08
CA GLY A 538 10.48 5.32 7.24
C GLY A 538 11.72 5.78 6.46
N ARG A 539 11.73 7.01 5.91
CA ARG A 539 12.94 7.65 5.38
C ARG A 539 13.73 8.29 6.52
N ASP A 540 15.07 8.30 6.42
CA ASP A 540 15.93 9.00 7.39
C ASP A 540 15.64 10.51 7.39
N ILE A 541 15.55 11.11 8.58
CA ILE A 541 15.40 12.56 8.73
C ILE A 541 16.66 13.27 8.25
N LYS A 542 16.61 13.78 7.03
CA LYS A 542 17.56 14.78 6.52
C LYS A 542 17.09 16.17 6.97
N PRO A 543 17.99 17.17 7.09
CA PRO A 543 17.60 18.54 7.44
C PRO A 543 16.50 19.17 6.56
N ALA A 544 16.33 18.66 5.33
CA ALA A 544 15.27 19.10 4.40
C ALA A 544 13.87 18.54 4.74
N PHE A 545 13.76 17.57 5.66
CA PHE A 545 12.51 16.89 6.02
C PHE A 545 12.13 17.05 7.49
N SER A 546 12.87 17.85 8.27
CA SER A 546 12.61 18.06 9.70
C SER A 546 11.25 18.70 9.99
N SER A 547 10.63 19.35 9.00
CA SER A 547 9.27 19.89 9.11
C SER A 547 8.17 18.83 8.95
N LEU A 548 8.52 17.59 8.60
CA LEU A 548 7.59 16.45 8.46
C LEU A 548 7.53 15.57 9.72
N ASP A 549 8.45 15.79 10.67
CA ASP A 549 8.49 15.18 12.00
C ASP A 549 7.84 16.16 13.00
N LEU A 550 6.52 16.07 13.13
CA LEU A 550 5.70 17.00 13.91
C LEU A 550 5.78 16.70 15.40
N ASN A 551 5.93 15.43 15.77
CA ASN A 551 6.04 15.04 17.17
C ASN A 551 7.49 15.13 17.69
N SER A 552 8.45 15.44 16.81
CA SER A 552 9.88 15.59 17.10
C SER A 552 10.51 14.32 17.70
N ASP A 553 10.03 13.14 17.29
CA ASP A 553 10.52 11.85 17.77
C ASP A 553 11.73 11.32 16.99
N GLY A 554 12.11 12.01 15.91
CA GLY A 554 13.25 11.65 15.08
C GLY A 554 12.92 10.67 13.96
N VAL A 555 11.65 10.32 13.74
CA VAL A 555 11.20 9.41 12.67
C VAL A 555 9.94 9.96 12.01
N ILE A 556 9.96 10.15 10.68
CA ILE A 556 8.74 10.49 9.94
C ILE A 556 7.90 9.21 9.80
N ASP A 557 6.80 9.14 10.55
CA ASP A 557 5.89 7.99 10.52
C ASP A 557 4.41 8.34 10.70
N ILE A 558 3.61 7.31 10.98
CA ILE A 558 2.17 7.45 11.13
C ILE A 558 1.78 8.40 12.27
N SER A 559 2.64 8.59 13.26
CA SER A 559 2.43 9.49 14.40
C SER A 559 2.37 10.94 13.93
N ASP A 560 3.25 11.36 13.01
CA ASP A 560 3.24 12.69 12.40
C ASP A 560 2.01 12.94 11.52
N LEU A 561 1.57 11.89 10.81
CA LEU A 561 0.35 11.96 10.02
C LEU A 561 -0.87 12.15 10.92
N VAL A 562 -0.92 11.47 12.07
CA VAL A 562 -1.99 11.62 13.05
C VAL A 562 -1.97 13.01 13.68
N GLU A 563 -0.80 13.58 13.89
CA GLU A 563 -0.63 14.98 14.31
C GLU A 563 -1.26 15.96 13.32
N VAL A 564 -1.15 15.71 12.01
CA VAL A 564 -1.90 16.50 11.02
C VAL A 564 -3.40 16.22 11.10
N ALA A 565 -3.78 14.95 11.16
CA ALA A 565 -5.17 14.51 11.11
C ALA A 565 -6.04 15.13 12.22
N GLN A 566 -5.49 15.38 13.41
CA GLN A 566 -6.23 15.96 14.53
C GLN A 566 -6.69 17.42 14.31
N HIS A 567 -6.11 18.09 13.31
CA HIS A 567 -6.37 19.50 12.98
C HIS A 567 -7.23 19.68 11.71
N ILE A 568 -7.60 18.60 11.03
CA ILE A 568 -8.45 18.64 9.83
C ILE A 568 -9.93 18.88 10.20
N ASP A 569 -10.60 19.71 9.40
CA ASP A 569 -12.06 19.81 9.38
C ASP A 569 -12.64 18.71 8.46
N ALA A 570 -13.23 17.67 9.07
CA ALA A 570 -13.66 16.43 8.41
C ALA A 570 -14.81 16.60 7.38
N GLN A 571 -15.28 17.83 7.12
CA GLN A 571 -16.31 18.12 6.11
C GLN A 571 -15.76 18.43 4.71
N ALA A 572 -14.43 18.57 4.53
CA ALA A 572 -13.83 18.84 3.24
C ALA A 572 -13.84 17.61 2.31
N ALA A 573 -14.07 17.83 1.01
CA ALA A 573 -14.07 16.75 0.01
C ALA A 573 -12.66 16.13 -0.12
N ALA A 574 -12.56 14.81 0.01
CA ALA A 574 -11.30 14.10 -0.15
C ALA A 574 -10.85 14.12 -1.63
N PRO A 575 -9.54 14.34 -1.91
CA PRO A 575 -8.99 14.37 -3.26
C PRO A 575 -9.12 13.02 -3.97
N ALA A 576 -9.23 13.02 -5.31
CA ALA A 576 -9.45 11.82 -6.13
C ALA A 576 -8.33 10.75 -6.02
N ALA A 577 -7.15 11.13 -5.53
CA ALA A 577 -6.00 10.26 -5.36
C ALA A 577 -6.01 9.42 -4.07
N LEU A 578 -6.88 9.73 -3.09
CA LEU A 578 -6.93 9.01 -1.81
C LEU A 578 -7.90 7.82 -1.87
N SER A 579 -7.36 6.60 -1.81
CA SER A 579 -8.19 5.38 -1.82
C SER A 579 -8.62 4.96 -0.40
N PRO A 580 -9.79 4.32 -0.22
CA PRO A 580 -10.19 3.75 1.07
C PRO A 580 -9.17 2.78 1.68
N ALA A 581 -8.44 2.03 0.84
CA ALA A 581 -7.43 1.07 1.31
C ALA A 581 -6.26 1.77 2.02
N ILE A 582 -5.77 2.87 1.43
CA ILE A 582 -4.68 3.68 2.00
C ILE A 582 -5.08 4.24 3.38
N VAL A 583 -6.29 4.82 3.48
CA VAL A 583 -6.77 5.36 4.77
C VAL A 583 -6.98 4.25 5.80
N GLN A 584 -7.42 3.07 5.37
CA GLN A 584 -7.57 1.91 6.24
C GLN A 584 -6.22 1.41 6.76
N ASP A 585 -5.17 1.46 5.96
CA ASP A 585 -3.80 1.13 6.36
C ASP A 585 -3.25 2.16 7.34
N TRP A 586 -3.47 3.46 7.11
CA TRP A 586 -3.10 4.52 8.06
C TRP A 586 -3.79 4.38 9.40
N ILE A 587 -5.10 4.12 9.44
CA ILE A 587 -5.83 3.85 10.70
C ILE A 587 -5.23 2.64 11.41
N THR A 588 -4.84 1.60 10.66
CA THR A 588 -4.23 0.38 11.23
C THR A 588 -2.88 0.68 11.85
N LEU A 589 -2.03 1.44 11.16
CA LEU A 589 -0.73 1.88 11.64
C LEU A 589 -0.86 2.84 12.84
N ALA A 590 -1.81 3.76 12.80
CA ALA A 590 -2.03 4.76 13.86
C ALA A 590 -2.47 4.08 15.15
N TRP A 591 -3.39 3.11 15.07
CA TRP A 591 -3.76 2.32 16.23
C TRP A 591 -2.63 1.44 16.78
N ALA A 592 -1.62 1.10 15.96
CA ALA A 592 -0.44 0.38 16.43
C ALA A 592 0.57 1.29 17.16
N ARG A 593 0.50 2.61 16.95
CA ARG A 593 1.36 3.63 17.59
C ARG A 593 0.61 4.51 18.60
N TYR A 594 -0.67 4.25 18.85
CA TYR A 594 -1.50 5.04 19.74
C TYR A 594 -0.87 5.18 21.13
N ASP A 595 -0.62 6.44 21.51
CA ASP A 595 0.09 6.81 22.73
C ASP A 595 -0.83 7.00 23.95
N GLY A 596 -2.15 6.90 23.75
CA GLY A 596 -3.16 7.11 24.80
C GLY A 596 -3.67 8.54 24.93
N SER A 597 -3.17 9.50 24.15
CA SER A 597 -3.57 10.90 24.22
C SER A 597 -4.90 11.18 23.50
N ILE A 598 -5.61 12.21 23.96
CA ILE A 598 -6.90 12.62 23.38
C ILE A 598 -6.67 13.22 21.99
N GLU A 599 -5.54 13.89 21.80
CA GLU A 599 -5.05 14.51 20.58
C GLU A 599 -4.81 13.44 19.50
N PHE A 600 -4.07 12.37 19.83
CA PHE A 600 -3.84 11.25 18.92
C PHE A 600 -5.15 10.50 18.60
N GLN A 601 -6.02 10.31 19.61
CA GLN A 601 -7.34 9.71 19.42
C GLN A 601 -8.23 10.53 18.47
N LYS A 602 -8.16 11.87 18.56
CA LYS A 602 -8.88 12.79 17.68
C LYS A 602 -8.36 12.69 16.25
N GLY A 603 -7.06 12.58 16.04
CA GLY A 603 -6.48 12.37 14.71
C GLY A 603 -6.96 11.06 14.06
N ILE A 604 -6.99 9.96 14.83
CA ILE A 604 -7.53 8.70 14.33
C ILE A 604 -9.03 8.79 14.02
N THR A 605 -9.80 9.48 14.87
CA THR A 605 -11.24 9.70 14.64
C THR A 605 -11.49 10.46 13.34
N ASN A 606 -10.65 11.45 13.02
CA ASN A 606 -10.72 12.20 11.77
C ASN A 606 -10.36 11.32 10.56
N LEU A 607 -9.37 10.44 10.67
CA LEU A 607 -9.06 9.43 9.63
C LEU A 607 -10.24 8.47 9.39
N GLU A 608 -10.89 8.00 10.45
CA GLU A 608 -12.09 7.15 10.34
C GLU A 608 -13.24 7.88 9.63
N ASN A 609 -13.45 9.16 9.92
CA ASN A 609 -14.46 9.98 9.24
C ASN A 609 -14.16 10.17 7.74
N ILE A 610 -12.88 10.33 7.38
CA ILE A 610 -12.43 10.39 5.98
C ILE A 610 -12.65 9.04 5.28
N LEU A 611 -12.34 7.91 5.94
CA LEU A 611 -12.63 6.59 5.38
C LEU A 611 -14.13 6.39 5.14
N ILE A 612 -14.98 6.84 6.06
CA ILE A 612 -16.43 6.79 5.92
C ILE A 612 -16.89 7.63 4.72
N SER A 613 -16.36 8.83 4.55
CA SER A 613 -16.74 9.70 3.41
C SER A 613 -16.32 9.07 2.07
N LEU A 614 -15.12 8.48 1.98
CA LEU A 614 -14.61 7.82 0.78
C LEU A 614 -15.37 6.53 0.41
N THR A 615 -15.85 5.79 1.40
CA THR A 615 -16.58 4.52 1.19
C THR A 615 -18.07 4.73 0.95
N SER A 616 -18.63 5.89 1.31
CA SER A 616 -20.06 6.21 1.20
C SER A 616 -20.60 6.34 -0.25
N LYS A 617 -19.78 6.18 -1.29
CA LYS A 617 -20.25 6.06 -2.70
C LYS A 617 -20.57 4.63 -3.16
N LYS A 618 -20.52 3.62 -2.29
CA LYS A 618 -21.14 2.31 -2.52
C LYS A 618 -21.87 1.86 -1.27
N THR A 619 -23.19 1.73 -1.38
CA THR A 619 -24.07 1.19 -0.35
C THR A 619 -23.65 -0.25 0.00
N VAL A 620 -23.09 -0.47 1.19
CA VAL A 620 -23.02 -1.79 1.85
C VAL A 620 -23.21 -1.62 3.36
N ASP A 621 -23.92 -2.58 3.93
CA ASP A 621 -24.59 -2.65 5.22
C ASP A 621 -23.76 -2.28 6.47
N LYS A 622 -24.40 -1.54 7.39
CA LYS A 622 -23.85 -1.23 8.73
C LYS A 622 -23.99 -2.46 9.63
N THR A 623 -22.99 -3.34 9.66
CA THR A 623 -22.86 -4.28 10.79
C THR A 623 -22.09 -3.61 11.94
N VAL A 624 -22.79 -3.37 13.04
CA VAL A 624 -22.22 -2.96 14.33
C VAL A 624 -21.11 -3.92 14.75
N ARG A 625 -19.86 -3.46 14.86
CA ARG A 625 -18.76 -4.23 15.47
C ARG A 625 -19.13 -4.54 16.93
N LYS A 626 -18.94 -5.80 17.39
CA LYS A 626 -19.22 -6.24 18.78
C LYS A 626 -17.92 -6.45 19.55
N THR A 627 -17.90 -6.15 20.85
CA THR A 627 -16.79 -6.48 21.76
C THR A 627 -16.79 -7.99 22.00
N ALA A 628 -15.62 -8.64 21.90
CA ALA A 628 -15.48 -10.09 22.01
C ALA A 628 -14.09 -10.50 22.52
N LEU A 629 -14.02 -11.61 23.25
CA LEU A 629 -12.77 -12.29 23.61
C LEU A 629 -12.63 -13.56 22.75
N PHE A 630 -11.48 -13.76 22.11
CA PHE A 630 -11.19 -14.90 21.24
C PHE A 630 -10.27 -15.92 21.94
N ALA A 631 -10.12 -17.10 21.34
CA ALA A 631 -9.27 -18.15 21.90
C ALA A 631 -7.79 -17.81 21.75
N ASN A 632 -7.01 -18.10 22.79
CA ASN A 632 -5.57 -17.93 22.79
C ASN A 632 -4.87 -18.88 21.81
N TYR A 633 -3.74 -18.47 21.27
CA TYR A 633 -2.92 -19.24 20.34
C TYR A 633 -1.43 -19.07 20.68
N PRO A 634 -0.60 -20.12 20.66
CA PRO A 634 -1.03 -21.53 20.60
C PRO A 634 -1.88 -21.91 21.84
N ASN A 635 -2.68 -22.98 21.75
CA ASN A 635 -3.43 -23.60 22.85
C ASN A 635 -3.67 -25.10 22.53
N PRO A 636 -3.01 -26.06 23.22
CA PRO A 636 -2.13 -25.88 24.36
C PRO A 636 -0.87 -25.07 24.03
N PHE A 637 -0.23 -24.49 25.04
CA PHE A 637 0.99 -23.71 24.84
C PHE A 637 2.10 -24.06 25.83
N ASN A 638 3.34 -23.77 25.42
CA ASN A 638 4.55 -23.97 26.20
C ASN A 638 5.70 -23.07 25.69
N PRO A 639 6.22 -22.10 26.46
CA PRO A 639 5.62 -21.51 27.67
C PRO A 639 4.66 -20.36 27.36
N GLU A 640 4.58 -19.88 26.11
CA GLU A 640 3.95 -18.60 25.78
C GLU A 640 2.70 -18.70 24.87
N THR A 641 1.79 -17.74 25.00
CA THR A 641 0.55 -17.65 24.23
C THR A 641 0.11 -16.21 24.01
N TRP A 642 -0.64 -15.99 22.94
CA TRP A 642 -1.29 -14.74 22.59
C TRP A 642 -2.79 -14.89 22.73
N ILE A 643 -3.45 -13.92 23.34
CA ILE A 643 -4.86 -13.96 23.73
C ILE A 643 -5.61 -12.85 22.96
N PRO A 644 -6.25 -13.19 21.83
CA PRO A 644 -6.85 -12.21 20.96
C PRO A 644 -8.21 -11.71 21.45
N TYR A 645 -8.56 -10.46 21.14
CA TYR A 645 -9.86 -9.86 21.48
C TYR A 645 -10.28 -8.79 20.46
N GLN A 646 -11.50 -8.28 20.57
CA GLN A 646 -12.04 -7.19 19.76
C GLN A 646 -12.86 -6.25 20.63
N LEU A 647 -12.81 -4.96 20.34
CA LEU A 647 -13.56 -3.92 21.02
C LEU A 647 -14.55 -3.24 20.05
N ALA A 648 -15.82 -3.13 20.45
CA ALA A 648 -16.83 -2.37 19.71
C ALA A 648 -16.71 -0.85 19.90
N LYS A 649 -16.22 -0.45 21.07
CA LYS A 649 -16.02 0.94 21.51
C LYS A 649 -14.71 1.00 22.32
N PRO A 650 -14.04 2.16 22.37
CA PRO A 650 -12.90 2.35 23.26
C PRO A 650 -13.26 1.98 24.71
N ALA A 651 -12.35 1.30 25.41
CA ALA A 651 -12.59 0.81 26.76
C ALA A 651 -11.27 0.56 27.51
N GLU A 652 -11.31 0.65 28.84
CA GLU A 652 -10.22 0.19 29.68
C GLU A 652 -10.16 -1.34 29.66
N VAL A 653 -9.03 -1.91 29.24
CA VAL A 653 -8.86 -3.35 29.05
C VAL A 653 -7.90 -3.94 30.06
N SER A 654 -8.37 -4.98 30.75
CA SER A 654 -7.52 -5.87 31.55
C SER A 654 -7.82 -7.32 31.22
N LEU A 655 -6.78 -8.16 31.31
CA LEU A 655 -6.90 -9.59 31.14
C LEU A 655 -6.34 -10.32 32.36
N THR A 656 -7.23 -10.94 33.13
CA THR A 656 -6.86 -11.64 34.37
C THR A 656 -6.84 -13.13 34.14
N ILE A 657 -5.74 -13.77 34.51
CA ILE A 657 -5.50 -15.20 34.39
C ILE A 657 -5.71 -15.87 35.74
N TYR A 658 -6.47 -16.97 35.75
CA TYR A 658 -6.86 -17.74 36.92
C TYR A 658 -6.42 -19.19 36.78
N ALA A 659 -5.98 -19.79 37.88
CA ALA A 659 -5.81 -21.23 37.99
C ALA A 659 -7.19 -21.93 38.03
N ALA A 660 -7.23 -23.25 37.80
CA ALA A 660 -8.47 -24.03 37.83
C ALA A 660 -9.27 -23.94 39.14
N ASN A 661 -8.63 -23.57 40.26
CA ASN A 661 -9.28 -23.35 41.55
C ASN A 661 -9.77 -21.90 41.77
N GLY A 662 -9.70 -21.05 40.74
CA GLY A 662 -10.13 -19.65 40.80
C GLY A 662 -9.10 -18.67 41.39
N LYS A 663 -7.91 -19.12 41.80
CA LYS A 663 -6.86 -18.22 42.28
C LYS A 663 -6.28 -17.42 41.11
N ILE A 664 -6.12 -16.11 41.29
CA ILE A 664 -5.44 -15.24 40.31
C ILE A 664 -3.98 -15.69 40.19
N VAL A 665 -3.52 -15.80 38.95
CA VAL A 665 -2.18 -16.22 38.55
C VAL A 665 -1.40 -15.02 38.03
N ARG A 666 -2.03 -14.24 37.14
CA ARG A 666 -1.44 -13.04 36.56
C ARG A 666 -2.52 -12.07 36.11
N THR A 667 -2.29 -10.77 36.26
CA THR A 667 -3.15 -9.75 35.63
C THR A 667 -2.34 -8.97 34.60
N LEU A 668 -2.82 -8.96 33.35
CA LEU A 668 -2.27 -8.15 32.27
C LEU A 668 -3.10 -6.88 32.15
N ALA A 669 -2.57 -5.76 32.64
CA ALA A 669 -3.17 -4.44 32.42
C ALA A 669 -2.81 -3.97 31.00
N LEU A 670 -3.77 -4.05 30.06
CA LEU A 670 -3.57 -3.64 28.68
C LEU A 670 -3.89 -2.15 28.46
N GLY A 671 -4.51 -1.51 29.45
CA GLY A 671 -4.78 -0.06 29.49
C GLY A 671 -6.01 0.34 28.67
N HIS A 672 -6.15 1.65 28.43
CA HIS A 672 -7.22 2.19 27.61
C HIS A 672 -6.98 1.87 26.14
N LEU A 673 -7.85 1.04 25.56
CA LEU A 673 -7.71 0.57 24.19
C LEU A 673 -8.92 0.97 23.32
N PRO A 674 -8.69 1.38 22.07
CA PRO A 674 -9.72 1.82 21.14
C PRO A 674 -10.60 0.69 20.57
N ALA A 675 -11.72 1.06 19.94
CA ALA A 675 -12.48 0.09 19.15
C ALA A 675 -11.60 -0.51 18.04
N GLY A 676 -11.51 -1.84 17.96
CA GLY A 676 -10.55 -2.46 17.06
C GLY A 676 -10.41 -3.96 17.25
N VAL A 677 -9.64 -4.59 16.37
CA VAL A 677 -9.38 -6.04 16.36
C VAL A 677 -7.94 -6.29 16.82
N TYR A 678 -7.78 -7.10 17.87
CA TYR A 678 -6.50 -7.42 18.52
C TYR A 678 -6.20 -8.90 18.36
N LYS A 679 -5.97 -9.33 17.12
CA LYS A 679 -5.84 -10.76 16.77
C LYS A 679 -4.41 -11.23 16.49
N THR A 680 -3.54 -10.36 16.04
CA THR A 680 -2.15 -10.65 15.63
C THR A 680 -1.19 -10.66 16.82
N ARG A 681 -0.02 -11.32 16.69
CA ARG A 681 0.95 -11.47 17.81
C ARG A 681 1.41 -10.12 18.41
N ASN A 682 1.47 -9.09 17.58
CA ASN A 682 1.82 -7.72 17.98
C ASN A 682 0.68 -6.93 18.64
N ARG A 683 -0.56 -7.45 18.64
CA ARG A 683 -1.75 -6.73 19.19
C ARG A 683 -2.52 -7.53 20.24
N ALA A 684 -2.49 -8.86 20.18
CA ALA A 684 -3.15 -9.73 21.15
C ALA A 684 -2.45 -9.65 22.52
N ALA A 685 -3.17 -9.98 23.61
CA ALA A 685 -2.56 -9.96 24.94
C ALA A 685 -1.56 -11.12 25.07
N TYR A 686 -0.32 -10.82 25.42
CA TYR A 686 0.75 -11.81 25.51
C TYR A 686 0.88 -12.37 26.94
N TRP A 687 1.00 -13.70 27.07
CA TRP A 687 1.35 -14.34 28.32
C TRP A 687 2.48 -15.36 28.13
N ASP A 688 3.54 -15.21 28.90
CA ASP A 688 4.76 -16.04 28.92
C ASP A 688 4.67 -17.30 29.82
N GLY A 689 3.47 -17.64 30.31
CA GLY A 689 3.27 -18.78 31.22
C GLY A 689 3.83 -18.58 32.64
N ARG A 690 4.08 -17.33 33.07
CA ARG A 690 4.57 -17.00 34.42
C ARG A 690 3.49 -16.33 35.29
N ASN A 691 3.57 -16.49 36.60
CA ASN A 691 2.74 -15.77 37.56
C ASN A 691 3.24 -14.33 37.80
N ASP A 692 2.54 -13.55 38.63
CA ASP A 692 2.89 -12.15 38.95
C ASP A 692 4.29 -11.96 39.58
N VAL A 693 4.89 -13.01 40.15
CA VAL A 693 6.26 -12.97 40.71
C VAL A 693 7.31 -13.56 39.76
N GLY A 694 6.93 -13.87 38.52
CA GLY A 694 7.84 -14.33 37.46
C GLY A 694 8.12 -15.84 37.44
N GLU A 695 7.47 -16.64 38.28
CA GLU A 695 7.64 -18.10 38.32
C GLU A 695 6.79 -18.78 37.24
N SER A 696 7.35 -19.77 36.54
CA SER A 696 6.61 -20.55 35.56
C SER A 696 5.51 -21.39 36.22
N VAL A 697 4.29 -21.30 35.72
CA VAL A 697 3.15 -22.03 36.28
C VAL A 697 3.14 -23.50 35.81
N ALA A 698 2.45 -24.40 36.51
CA ALA A 698 2.44 -25.83 36.17
C ALA A 698 1.63 -26.15 34.89
N SER A 699 1.87 -27.31 34.27
CA SER A 699 0.95 -27.85 33.26
C SER A 699 -0.44 -28.01 33.86
N GLY A 700 -1.47 -27.58 33.14
CA GLY A 700 -2.83 -27.60 33.65
C GLY A 700 -3.76 -26.63 32.95
N ILE A 701 -5.01 -26.66 33.42
CA ILE A 701 -6.07 -25.78 32.91
C ILE A 701 -6.01 -24.44 33.63
N TYR A 702 -6.03 -23.38 32.84
CA TYR A 702 -6.16 -22.00 33.29
C TYR A 702 -7.35 -21.35 32.61
N PHE A 703 -7.83 -20.27 33.22
CA PHE A 703 -8.88 -19.42 32.66
C PHE A 703 -8.34 -18.01 32.50
N TYR A 704 -8.78 -17.29 31.49
CA TYR A 704 -8.48 -15.88 31.31
C TYR A 704 -9.78 -15.10 31.10
N THR A 705 -9.90 -13.99 31.80
CA THR A 705 -11.06 -13.09 31.74
C THR A 705 -10.63 -11.75 31.19
N LEU A 706 -11.21 -11.37 30.05
CA LEU A 706 -11.12 -10.01 29.52
C LEU A 706 -12.18 -9.16 30.19
N THR A 707 -11.77 -8.01 30.72
CA THR A 707 -12.67 -6.93 31.15
C THR A 707 -12.40 -5.72 30.26
N ALA A 708 -13.41 -5.24 29.56
CA ALA A 708 -13.36 -4.08 28.66
C ALA A 708 -14.56 -3.16 28.91
N GLY A 709 -14.41 -2.21 29.83
CA GLY A 709 -15.56 -1.42 30.34
C GLY A 709 -16.61 -2.34 30.97
N ASP A 710 -17.87 -2.26 30.50
CA ASP A 710 -18.97 -3.12 30.97
C ASP A 710 -18.92 -4.56 30.41
N PHE A 711 -18.06 -4.83 29.42
CA PHE A 711 -17.94 -6.15 28.82
C PHE A 711 -16.99 -7.03 29.64
N THR A 712 -17.46 -8.22 30.03
CA THR A 712 -16.61 -9.26 30.59
C THR A 712 -16.81 -10.57 29.83
N ALA A 713 -15.71 -11.26 29.55
CA ALA A 713 -15.76 -12.59 28.96
C ALA A 713 -14.62 -13.44 29.49
N THR A 714 -14.90 -14.71 29.78
CA THR A 714 -13.92 -15.68 30.28
C THR A 714 -13.77 -16.83 29.31
N ARG A 715 -12.53 -17.26 29.07
CA ARG A 715 -12.22 -18.45 28.27
C ARG A 715 -11.19 -19.32 28.98
N LYS A 716 -11.03 -20.54 28.49
CA LYS A 716 -10.13 -21.56 29.00
C LYS A 716 -8.87 -21.63 28.12
N MET A 717 -7.71 -21.86 28.74
CA MET A 717 -6.45 -22.23 28.09
C MET A 717 -5.78 -23.42 28.79
N LEU A 718 -4.92 -24.12 28.08
CA LEU A 718 -4.19 -25.29 28.56
C LEU A 718 -2.68 -25.07 28.42
N ILE A 719 -1.96 -25.20 29.54
CA ILE A 719 -0.49 -25.26 29.53
C ILE A 719 -0.09 -26.73 29.52
N LEU A 720 0.81 -27.10 28.61
CA LEU A 720 1.34 -28.45 28.50
C LEU A 720 2.88 -28.38 28.38
N LYS A 721 3.56 -28.48 29.52
CA LYS A 721 5.03 -28.53 29.60
C LYS A 721 5.61 -29.87 29.19
#